data_AF-A0A0L6Z6R5-F1
#
_entry.id   AF-A0A0L6Z6R5-F1
#
_cell.length_a   1.000
_cell.length_b   1.000
_cell.length_c   1.000
_cell.angle_alpha   90.00
_cell.angle_beta   90.00
_cell.angle_gamma   90.00
#
_symmetry.space_group_name_H-M   'P 1'
#
loop_
_entity.id
_entity.type
_entity.pdbx_description
1 polymer ?
#
loop_
_entity_poly.entity_id
_entity_poly.type
_entity_poly.pdbx_seq_one_letter_code
_entity_poly.pdbx_strand_id
1 'polypeptide(L)'
;MEKLFKSLSVCFILTLFFSNTTFAISESGSKSFDKRINIDPTKQWLIKLSLELDSNSIKDNISVLDKNHNKVDVTTAIDKDGKSIIVQAPQGGYKYGETYSLEVKSSANGIKSNSGKVLNQDAVMQFTIKDDPNTKVVDEIRGNTSGNLNNSGKMIQVGDWIYFNGVIYNKDIQGFYKMKLDGSSKTLLNDDDPYDINIVGDWIYYYDFKDDVFYKMKTDGSNKSKFIEDNGSNLNIVDGWAYYISFNKDTYEHVCRVKLDGSSKTSVSQKRAYYYDVYNGWVYFSYVYDNSLYKVKSDRTGLYKIADNANEVMVSKGWIYYTSMSDTDNTSLYKIDTDGNNKTKLSDNNVYNINIIGDYIYYIRFSNENNDRILSRIKVDGSEEKAIDNSGIYFFYSSGQWIYCQSYEKKNFKLKLDGTEKQSLYMPQEDVRGNTGGNKINYGRMAKSGDWIYYGAPNSDEFYKMKTDGSSKTLLNKDNPASINVLGDWIYYNNQNDLGLYKMKIDGTSNTKIMDEEVMDVLVVNDWIYYLSLSYDGQEYLCKVKLDGTSRTVLNVGRTFDYDVSEGWVYYNVYDDSTGLYKVKTDGTGKTTLLDELQPTKLEVSNGYIYYYDRSDQDRLYKILINGNEKLKLTNNNVSKPNVIGDYVYYINYALDSSQRVLYRVNIDGTGDKALDNTEINTIISAGEWIYCYGYNGIMFKIKPDGTGKQYIE
;
A
#
# COMPACT_ATOMS: atom_id res chain seq x y z
N MET A 1 -26.16 -7.22 -85.11
CA MET A 1 -26.07 -6.83 -83.69
C MET A 1 -26.75 -7.89 -82.85
N GLU A 2 -25.99 -8.41 -81.90
CA GLU A 2 -26.20 -9.66 -81.17
C GLU A 2 -27.39 -9.64 -80.18
N LYS A 3 -28.07 -10.78 -80.12
CA LYS A 3 -28.53 -11.49 -78.91
C LYS A 3 -28.04 -10.91 -77.56
N LEU A 4 -28.95 -10.49 -76.67
CA LEU A 4 -29.36 -11.21 -75.45
C LEU A 4 -30.28 -10.32 -74.58
N PHE A 5 -31.59 -10.57 -74.61
CA PHE A 5 -32.43 -10.37 -73.43
C PHE A 5 -32.23 -11.61 -72.54
N LYS A 6 -31.69 -11.46 -71.33
CA LYS A 6 -31.81 -12.45 -70.25
C LYS A 6 -31.94 -11.76 -68.90
N SER A 7 -33.15 -11.88 -68.35
CA SER A 7 -33.58 -11.78 -66.95
C SER A 7 -32.62 -11.13 -65.94
N LEU A 8 -32.99 -9.95 -65.41
CA LEU A 8 -32.67 -9.65 -64.02
C LEU A 8 -33.50 -10.60 -63.13
N SER A 9 -32.88 -11.70 -62.70
CA SER A 9 -33.44 -12.52 -61.63
C SER A 9 -33.33 -11.73 -60.34
N VAL A 10 -34.45 -11.16 -59.86
CA VAL A 10 -34.52 -10.64 -58.48
C VAL A 10 -34.23 -11.81 -57.54
N CYS A 11 -33.05 -11.85 -56.94
CA CYS A 11 -32.65 -12.91 -56.02
C CYS A 11 -33.38 -12.74 -54.67
N PHE A 12 -33.76 -13.88 -54.07
CA PHE A 12 -34.26 -13.93 -52.70
C PHE A 12 -33.06 -13.93 -51.75
N ILE A 13 -32.71 -12.75 -51.22
CA ILE A 13 -31.49 -12.50 -50.46
C ILE A 13 -31.88 -12.11 -49.03
N LEU A 14 -31.19 -12.69 -48.06
CA LEU A 14 -31.26 -12.31 -46.65
C LEU A 14 -30.34 -11.11 -46.40
N THR A 15 -30.93 -9.94 -46.11
CA THR A 15 -30.20 -8.71 -45.78
C THR A 15 -30.51 -8.26 -44.35
N LEU A 16 -29.45 -8.14 -43.54
CA LEU A 16 -29.45 -7.39 -42.29
C LEU A 16 -28.59 -6.15 -42.53
N PHE A 17 -29.15 -4.94 -42.43
CA PHE A 17 -28.33 -3.72 -42.40
C PHE A 17 -27.64 -3.63 -41.03
N PHE A 18 -26.33 -3.32 -40.99
CA PHE A 18 -25.75 -2.07 -40.45
C PHE A 18 -24.21 -2.05 -40.57
N SER A 19 -23.67 -0.83 -40.49
CA SER A 19 -22.33 -0.29 -40.79
C SER A 19 -21.08 -1.16 -40.57
N ASN A 20 -20.16 -1.03 -41.55
CA ASN A 20 -18.73 -1.38 -41.56
C ASN A 20 -18.34 -2.83 -41.27
N THR A 21 -18.16 -3.64 -42.32
CA THR A 21 -16.85 -4.19 -42.77
C THR A 21 -17.03 -5.31 -43.80
N THR A 22 -15.92 -5.58 -44.49
CA THR A 22 -15.69 -6.38 -45.71
C THR A 22 -16.00 -7.88 -45.58
N PHE A 23 -16.54 -8.46 -46.66
CA PHE A 23 -16.83 -9.89 -46.76
C PHE A 23 -15.61 -10.70 -47.25
N ALA A 24 -15.23 -11.73 -46.49
CA ALA A 24 -14.44 -12.85 -46.99
C ALA A 24 -15.39 -13.95 -47.48
N ILE A 25 -15.18 -14.42 -48.71
CA ILE A 25 -15.91 -15.54 -49.31
C ILE A 25 -15.14 -16.82 -48.95
N SER A 26 -15.78 -17.79 -48.29
CA SER A 26 -15.28 -19.16 -48.18
C SER A 26 -16.07 -20.08 -49.10
N GLU A 27 -15.38 -21.00 -49.76
CA GLU A 27 -15.93 -22.02 -50.66
C GLU A 27 -16.88 -22.98 -49.91
N SER A 28 -18.02 -23.28 -50.57
CA SER A 28 -19.05 -24.26 -50.19
C SER A 28 -19.43 -24.32 -48.70
N GLY A 29 -20.34 -23.46 -48.25
CA GLY A 29 -20.88 -23.50 -46.89
C GLY A 29 -21.90 -22.40 -46.62
N SER A 30 -22.75 -22.59 -45.62
CA SER A 30 -23.77 -21.65 -45.14
C SER A 30 -23.25 -20.22 -44.94
N LYS A 31 -24.10 -19.20 -45.14
CA LYS A 31 -23.84 -17.79 -44.79
C LYS A 31 -23.69 -17.66 -43.27
N SER A 32 -22.46 -17.51 -42.77
CA SER A 32 -22.23 -17.23 -41.35
C SER A 32 -22.40 -15.75 -41.04
N PHE A 33 -23.06 -15.45 -39.92
CA PHE A 33 -23.16 -14.12 -39.31
C PHE A 33 -22.30 -14.04 -38.05
N ASP A 34 -21.91 -12.82 -37.67
CA ASP A 34 -21.16 -12.58 -36.43
C ASP A 34 -21.88 -13.15 -35.20
N LYS A 35 -21.12 -13.83 -34.35
CA LYS A 35 -21.62 -14.38 -33.09
C LYS A 35 -22.12 -13.25 -32.19
N ARG A 36 -23.31 -13.43 -31.62
CA ARG A 36 -23.90 -12.53 -30.61
C ARG A 36 -23.64 -13.08 -29.20
N ILE A 37 -23.53 -12.23 -28.20
CA ILE A 37 -23.34 -12.65 -26.80
C ILE A 37 -24.22 -11.80 -25.88
N ASN A 38 -24.34 -12.21 -24.62
CA ASN A 38 -25.13 -11.54 -23.59
C ASN A 38 -26.60 -11.33 -23.99
N ILE A 39 -27.16 -12.33 -24.66
CA ILE A 39 -28.54 -12.28 -25.12
C ILE A 39 -29.48 -12.54 -23.94
N ASP A 40 -30.54 -11.75 -23.83
CA ASP A 40 -31.58 -12.01 -22.84
C ASP A 40 -32.21 -13.40 -23.09
N PRO A 41 -32.46 -14.23 -22.06
CA PRO A 41 -33.12 -15.52 -22.20
C PRO A 41 -34.42 -15.48 -23.00
N THR A 42 -35.12 -14.34 -23.01
CA THR A 42 -36.40 -14.14 -23.69
C THR A 42 -36.26 -13.56 -25.10
N LYS A 43 -35.03 -13.39 -25.61
CA LYS A 43 -34.77 -12.72 -26.87
C LYS A 43 -35.51 -13.36 -28.04
N GLN A 44 -36.26 -12.53 -28.75
CA GLN A 44 -36.82 -12.86 -30.06
C GLN A 44 -35.85 -12.45 -31.17
N TRP A 45 -35.76 -13.27 -32.20
CA TRP A 45 -34.97 -12.98 -33.40
C TRP A 45 -35.89 -12.59 -34.55
N LEU A 46 -35.47 -11.58 -35.32
CA LEU A 46 -36.16 -11.15 -36.54
C LEU A 46 -35.25 -11.42 -37.74
N ILE A 47 -35.66 -12.34 -38.60
CA ILE A 47 -34.96 -12.70 -39.84
C ILE A 47 -35.59 -11.92 -40.98
N LYS A 48 -34.83 -11.07 -41.67
CA LYS A 48 -35.34 -10.23 -42.77
C LYS A 48 -34.94 -10.79 -44.14
N LEU A 49 -35.91 -10.89 -45.05
CA LEU A 49 -35.70 -11.38 -46.42
C LEU A 49 -36.13 -10.33 -47.45
N SER A 50 -35.61 -10.44 -48.67
CA SER A 50 -35.83 -9.43 -49.71
C SER A 50 -37.20 -9.50 -50.41
N LEU A 51 -37.94 -10.62 -50.29
CA LEU A 51 -39.23 -10.84 -50.94
C LEU A 51 -40.28 -11.35 -49.94
N GLU A 52 -41.55 -11.28 -50.34
CA GLU A 52 -42.67 -11.81 -49.54
C GLU A 52 -42.63 -13.34 -49.50
N LEU A 53 -42.88 -13.87 -48.30
CA LEU A 53 -42.70 -15.27 -47.94
C LEU A 53 -43.95 -16.12 -48.21
N ASP A 54 -43.72 -17.34 -48.69
CA ASP A 54 -44.72 -18.41 -48.63
C ASP A 54 -44.75 -18.96 -47.20
N SER A 55 -45.89 -18.80 -46.52
CA SER A 55 -46.09 -19.22 -45.13
C SER A 55 -45.92 -20.71 -44.88
N ASN A 56 -46.07 -21.55 -45.90
CA ASN A 56 -45.87 -23.00 -45.76
C ASN A 56 -44.39 -23.39 -45.79
N SER A 57 -43.50 -22.49 -46.25
CA SER A 57 -42.08 -22.78 -46.45
C SER A 57 -41.19 -22.50 -45.24
N ILE A 58 -41.74 -21.91 -44.17
CA ILE A 58 -40.96 -21.57 -42.97
C ILE A 58 -40.85 -22.74 -41.98
N LYS A 59 -41.86 -23.63 -41.98
CA LYS A 59 -41.93 -24.78 -41.08
C LYS A 59 -40.82 -25.76 -41.44
N ASP A 60 -40.08 -26.22 -40.43
CA ASP A 60 -38.94 -27.15 -40.54
C ASP A 60 -37.64 -26.60 -41.18
N ASN A 61 -37.66 -25.38 -41.70
CA ASN A 61 -36.50 -24.75 -42.36
C ASN A 61 -35.75 -23.74 -41.49
N ILE A 62 -36.24 -23.49 -40.28
CA ILE A 62 -35.58 -22.69 -39.25
C ILE A 62 -35.39 -23.58 -38.03
N SER A 63 -34.19 -23.54 -37.43
CA SER A 63 -33.89 -24.30 -36.23
C SER A 63 -32.97 -23.51 -35.31
N VAL A 64 -33.18 -23.64 -34.01
CA VAL A 64 -32.20 -23.23 -33.02
C VAL A 64 -31.60 -24.50 -32.41
N LEU A 65 -30.28 -24.59 -32.41
CA LEU A 65 -29.54 -25.73 -31.86
C LEU A 65 -28.76 -25.30 -30.61
N ASP A 66 -28.64 -26.17 -29.61
CA ASP A 66 -27.73 -25.97 -28.47
C ASP A 66 -26.27 -26.33 -28.81
N LYS A 67 -25.35 -26.17 -27.85
CA LYS A 67 -23.92 -26.51 -28.01
C LYS A 67 -23.64 -27.99 -28.36
N ASN A 68 -24.59 -28.87 -28.09
CA ASN A 68 -24.52 -30.30 -28.39
C ASN A 68 -25.26 -30.65 -29.69
N HIS A 69 -25.66 -29.65 -30.47
CA HIS A 69 -26.45 -29.78 -31.70
C HIS A 69 -27.86 -30.35 -31.52
N ASN A 70 -28.42 -30.31 -30.30
CA ASN A 70 -29.82 -30.68 -30.08
C ASN A 70 -30.74 -29.51 -30.45
N LYS A 71 -31.89 -29.83 -31.05
CA LYS A 71 -32.92 -28.82 -31.35
C LYS A 71 -33.53 -28.25 -30.07
N VAL A 72 -33.63 -26.92 -30.03
CA VAL A 72 -34.34 -26.14 -29.01
C VAL A 72 -35.75 -25.85 -29.54
N ASP A 73 -36.75 -26.03 -28.69
CA ASP A 73 -38.16 -25.86 -29.05
C ASP A 73 -38.54 -24.37 -29.17
N VAL A 74 -38.35 -23.82 -30.36
CA VAL A 74 -38.68 -22.43 -30.72
C VAL A 74 -39.90 -22.38 -31.64
N THR A 75 -40.68 -21.31 -31.56
CA THR A 75 -41.80 -21.08 -32.48
C THR A 75 -41.45 -19.99 -33.51
N THR A 76 -41.92 -20.16 -34.74
CA THR A 76 -41.65 -19.24 -35.85
C THR A 76 -42.95 -18.70 -36.43
N ALA A 77 -43.00 -17.42 -36.75
CA ALA A 77 -44.13 -16.78 -37.42
C ALA A 77 -43.66 -15.74 -38.45
N ILE A 78 -44.43 -15.53 -39.52
CA ILE A 78 -44.18 -14.39 -40.41
C ILE A 78 -44.66 -13.11 -39.74
N ASP A 79 -43.82 -12.07 -39.78
CA ASP A 79 -44.14 -10.74 -39.30
C ASP A 79 -45.18 -10.05 -40.21
N LYS A 80 -45.78 -8.97 -39.72
CA LYS A 80 -46.81 -8.21 -40.44
C LYS A 80 -46.35 -7.64 -41.79
N ASP A 81 -45.03 -7.51 -42.00
CA ASP A 81 -44.45 -7.04 -43.26
C ASP A 81 -44.47 -8.08 -44.39
N GLY A 82 -44.80 -9.34 -44.09
CA GLY A 82 -44.83 -10.45 -45.03
C GLY A 82 -43.45 -10.91 -45.53
N LYS A 83 -42.36 -10.29 -45.08
CA LYS A 83 -40.98 -10.47 -45.56
C LYS A 83 -39.99 -10.81 -44.45
N SER A 84 -40.45 -10.79 -43.20
CA SER A 84 -39.65 -11.11 -42.03
C SER A 84 -40.23 -12.29 -41.27
N ILE A 85 -39.35 -13.04 -40.59
CA ILE A 85 -39.72 -14.18 -39.76
C ILE A 85 -39.29 -13.90 -38.33
N ILE A 86 -40.23 -14.00 -37.41
CA ILE A 86 -40.01 -13.89 -35.97
C ILE A 86 -39.73 -15.29 -35.44
N VAL A 87 -38.61 -15.47 -34.75
CA VAL A 87 -38.27 -16.68 -33.98
C VAL A 87 -38.40 -16.35 -32.50
N GLN A 88 -39.39 -16.95 -31.86
CA GLN A 88 -39.67 -16.80 -30.43
C GLN A 88 -38.71 -17.65 -29.60
N ALA A 89 -38.30 -17.12 -28.44
CA ALA A 89 -37.56 -17.91 -27.45
C ALA A 89 -38.38 -19.13 -26.99
N PRO A 90 -37.73 -20.22 -26.55
CA PRO A 90 -38.44 -21.38 -25.99
C PRO A 90 -39.22 -20.99 -24.73
N GLN A 91 -40.23 -21.78 -24.38
CA GLN A 91 -40.97 -21.59 -23.13
C GLN A 91 -40.01 -21.65 -21.93
N GLY A 92 -40.01 -20.60 -21.10
CA GLY A 92 -39.05 -20.44 -19.99
C GLY A 92 -37.74 -19.74 -20.37
N GLY A 93 -37.55 -19.40 -21.65
CA GLY A 93 -36.37 -18.74 -22.16
C GLY A 93 -35.19 -19.69 -22.41
N TYR A 94 -34.19 -19.18 -23.12
CA TYR A 94 -32.92 -19.88 -23.28
C TYR A 94 -32.16 -19.97 -21.94
N LYS A 95 -31.33 -21.00 -21.77
CA LYS A 95 -30.57 -21.18 -20.52
C LYS A 95 -29.43 -20.17 -20.42
N TYR A 96 -29.26 -19.56 -19.24
CA TYR A 96 -28.17 -18.64 -18.94
C TYR A 96 -26.79 -19.28 -19.20
N GLY A 97 -25.84 -18.48 -19.70
CA GLY A 97 -24.46 -18.89 -20.00
C GLY A 97 -24.27 -19.85 -21.19
N GLU A 98 -25.36 -20.38 -21.77
CA GLU A 98 -25.29 -21.34 -22.87
C GLU A 98 -25.19 -20.66 -24.24
N THR A 99 -24.55 -21.35 -25.19
CA THR A 99 -24.43 -20.92 -26.59
C THR A 99 -25.34 -21.74 -27.49
N TYR A 100 -25.99 -21.05 -28.42
CA TYR A 100 -26.94 -21.58 -29.37
C TYR A 100 -26.58 -21.17 -30.80
N SER A 101 -27.09 -21.91 -31.79
CA SER A 101 -26.96 -21.59 -33.22
C SER A 101 -28.34 -21.46 -33.84
N LEU A 102 -28.68 -20.30 -34.41
CA LEU A 102 -29.85 -20.12 -35.26
C LEU A 102 -29.49 -20.45 -36.70
N GLU A 103 -30.17 -21.43 -37.29
CA GLU A 103 -29.95 -21.94 -38.63
C GLU A 103 -31.18 -21.75 -39.52
N VAL A 104 -30.94 -21.33 -40.76
CA VAL A 104 -31.95 -21.13 -41.80
C VAL A 104 -31.53 -21.90 -43.05
N LYS A 105 -32.40 -22.77 -43.56
CA LYS A 105 -32.08 -23.66 -44.70
C LYS A 105 -32.60 -23.15 -46.05
N SER A 106 -31.81 -23.39 -47.09
CA SER A 106 -32.00 -22.91 -48.46
C SER A 106 -32.21 -24.02 -49.50
N SER A 107 -32.36 -25.27 -49.06
CA SER A 107 -32.55 -26.43 -49.96
C SER A 107 -33.77 -26.28 -50.89
N ALA A 108 -33.98 -27.18 -51.85
CA ALA A 108 -35.16 -27.16 -52.74
C ALA A 108 -36.52 -27.17 -52.00
N ASN A 109 -36.53 -27.64 -50.75
CA ASN A 109 -37.68 -27.62 -49.84
C ASN A 109 -37.55 -26.55 -48.73
N GLY A 110 -36.55 -25.67 -48.84
CA GLY A 110 -36.20 -24.57 -47.94
C GLY A 110 -37.19 -23.41 -47.98
N ILE A 111 -36.78 -22.27 -47.41
CA ILE A 111 -37.62 -21.05 -47.40
C ILE A 111 -37.86 -20.53 -48.83
N LYS A 112 -39.13 -20.23 -49.14
CA LYS A 112 -39.59 -19.78 -50.45
C LYS A 112 -40.33 -18.43 -50.37
N SER A 113 -40.23 -17.65 -51.44
CA SER A 113 -41.13 -16.52 -51.67
C SER A 113 -42.50 -16.97 -52.18
N ASN A 114 -43.51 -16.09 -52.13
CA ASN A 114 -44.82 -16.30 -52.78
C ASN A 114 -44.71 -16.54 -54.30
N SER A 115 -43.61 -16.12 -54.93
CA SER A 115 -43.29 -16.36 -56.34
C SER A 115 -42.51 -17.66 -56.59
N GLY A 116 -42.34 -18.50 -55.55
CA GLY A 116 -41.67 -19.80 -55.64
C GLY A 116 -40.15 -19.74 -55.68
N LYS A 117 -39.52 -18.58 -55.43
CA LYS A 117 -38.05 -18.46 -55.39
C LYS A 117 -37.53 -18.95 -54.06
N VAL A 118 -36.53 -19.82 -54.11
CA VAL A 118 -35.87 -20.40 -52.93
C VAL A 118 -34.75 -19.49 -52.44
N LEU A 119 -34.49 -19.49 -51.14
CA LEU A 119 -33.30 -18.85 -50.55
C LEU A 119 -32.02 -19.36 -51.24
N ASN A 120 -31.05 -18.48 -51.49
CA ASN A 120 -29.90 -18.81 -52.32
C ASN A 120 -28.79 -19.60 -51.61
N GLN A 121 -28.73 -19.54 -50.28
CA GLN A 121 -27.75 -20.26 -49.45
C GLN A 121 -28.26 -20.38 -48.01
N ASP A 122 -27.86 -21.42 -47.29
CA ASP A 122 -28.14 -21.55 -45.86
C ASP A 122 -27.62 -20.32 -45.10
N ALA A 123 -28.13 -20.06 -43.90
CA ALA A 123 -27.61 -19.03 -43.01
C ALA A 123 -27.49 -19.56 -41.57
N VAL A 124 -26.41 -19.17 -40.88
CA VAL A 124 -26.17 -19.54 -39.48
C VAL A 124 -25.69 -18.34 -38.66
N MET A 125 -26.20 -18.20 -37.44
CA MET A 125 -25.77 -17.20 -36.48
C MET A 125 -25.67 -17.83 -35.09
N GLN A 126 -24.49 -17.75 -34.46
CA GLN A 126 -24.34 -18.18 -33.07
C GLN A 126 -24.75 -17.06 -32.10
N PHE A 127 -25.33 -17.43 -30.96
CA PHE A 127 -25.60 -16.50 -29.88
C PHE A 127 -25.40 -17.12 -28.49
N THR A 128 -24.86 -16.35 -27.53
CA THR A 128 -24.69 -16.78 -26.13
C THR A 128 -25.63 -16.00 -25.22
N ILE A 129 -26.33 -16.68 -24.32
CA ILE A 129 -27.20 -16.05 -23.32
C ILE A 129 -26.36 -15.47 -22.19
N LYS A 130 -26.82 -14.35 -21.63
CA LYS A 130 -26.19 -13.72 -20.45
C LYS A 130 -26.02 -14.71 -19.29
N ASP A 131 -25.14 -14.40 -18.35
CA ASP A 131 -25.00 -15.18 -17.11
C ASP A 131 -26.19 -14.93 -16.18
N ASP A 132 -26.49 -15.87 -15.27
CA ASP A 132 -27.67 -15.77 -14.39
C ASP A 132 -27.47 -14.65 -13.36
N PRO A 133 -28.34 -13.62 -13.35
CA PRO A 133 -28.23 -12.49 -12.42
C PRO A 133 -28.45 -12.88 -10.94
N ASN A 134 -29.04 -14.05 -10.67
CA ASN A 134 -29.24 -14.58 -9.33
C ASN A 134 -28.11 -15.50 -8.85
N THR A 135 -27.07 -15.70 -9.68
CA THR A 135 -25.84 -16.33 -9.19
C THR A 135 -25.30 -15.44 -8.08
N LYS A 136 -25.32 -15.92 -6.83
CA LYS A 136 -24.75 -15.19 -5.71
C LYS A 136 -23.31 -14.81 -6.08
N VAL A 137 -23.03 -13.52 -6.16
CA VAL A 137 -21.66 -13.01 -6.11
C VAL A 137 -21.17 -13.40 -4.73
N VAL A 138 -20.47 -14.52 -4.63
CA VAL A 138 -19.66 -14.81 -3.46
C VAL A 138 -18.56 -13.77 -3.50
N ASP A 139 -18.36 -13.02 -2.43
CA ASP A 139 -17.25 -12.07 -2.35
C ASP A 139 -15.96 -12.82 -2.71
N GLU A 140 -15.36 -12.44 -3.84
CA GLU A 140 -14.11 -13.07 -4.31
C GLU A 140 -13.03 -12.87 -3.25
N ILE A 141 -12.29 -13.93 -2.95
CA ILE A 141 -11.16 -13.81 -2.03
C ILE A 141 -10.05 -13.11 -2.78
N ARG A 142 -9.86 -11.81 -2.50
CA ARG A 142 -8.85 -10.96 -3.12
C ARG A 142 -7.73 -10.61 -2.16
N GLY A 143 -6.51 -10.55 -2.70
CA GLY A 143 -5.33 -10.14 -1.96
C GLY A 143 -5.20 -8.63 -1.79
N ASN A 144 -5.69 -7.83 -2.73
CA ASN A 144 -5.77 -6.37 -2.67
C ASN A 144 -6.88 -5.86 -3.61
N THR A 145 -7.24 -4.59 -3.53
CA THR A 145 -8.15 -3.97 -4.50
C THR A 145 -7.42 -3.73 -5.83
N SER A 146 -8.10 -3.92 -6.96
CA SER A 146 -7.50 -3.68 -8.28
C SER A 146 -7.11 -2.22 -8.48
N GLY A 147 -7.79 -1.28 -7.81
CA GLY A 147 -7.43 0.14 -7.84
C GLY A 147 -6.11 0.41 -7.13
N ASN A 148 -5.85 -0.24 -5.99
CA ASN A 148 -4.56 -0.14 -5.33
C ASN A 148 -3.45 -0.74 -6.19
N LEU A 149 -3.68 -1.90 -6.80
CA LEU A 149 -2.70 -2.58 -7.67
C LEU A 149 -2.40 -1.76 -8.93
N ASN A 150 -3.43 -1.21 -9.60
CA ASN A 150 -3.23 -0.27 -10.72
C ASN A 150 -2.43 0.97 -10.28
N ASN A 151 -2.54 1.37 -9.00
CA ASN A 151 -1.74 2.42 -8.39
C ASN A 151 -0.41 1.91 -7.80
N SER A 152 0.22 0.89 -8.42
CA SER A 152 1.49 0.24 -8.01
C SER A 152 1.44 -0.66 -6.78
N GLY A 153 0.30 -0.79 -6.10
CA GLY A 153 0.08 -1.76 -5.02
C GLY A 153 1.05 -1.66 -3.84
N LYS A 154 1.65 -0.50 -3.59
CA LYS A 154 2.72 -0.32 -2.60
C LYS A 154 2.25 -0.33 -1.15
N MET A 155 0.95 -0.44 -0.91
CA MET A 155 0.39 -0.47 0.43
C MET A 155 -0.94 -1.20 0.49
N ILE A 156 -1.17 -1.88 1.61
CA ILE A 156 -2.44 -2.52 1.95
C ILE A 156 -2.62 -2.54 3.48
N GLN A 157 -3.85 -2.42 3.97
CA GLN A 157 -4.16 -2.71 5.37
C GLN A 157 -4.93 -4.04 5.52
N VAL A 158 -4.59 -4.79 6.57
CA VAL A 158 -5.27 -6.01 6.99
C VAL A 158 -5.48 -5.93 8.50
N GLY A 159 -6.75 -5.83 8.91
CA GLY A 159 -7.11 -5.53 10.30
C GLY A 159 -6.51 -4.19 10.76
N ASP A 160 -5.78 -4.21 11.88
CA ASP A 160 -5.13 -3.02 12.44
C ASP A 160 -3.72 -2.75 11.89
N TRP A 161 -3.26 -3.55 10.92
CA TRP A 161 -1.92 -3.43 10.35
C TRP A 161 -1.95 -2.84 8.96
N ILE A 162 -0.97 -2.00 8.65
CA ILE A 162 -0.64 -1.51 7.32
C ILE A 162 0.68 -2.17 6.90
N TYR A 163 0.73 -2.74 5.71
CA TYR A 163 1.94 -3.27 5.06
C TYR A 163 2.28 -2.34 3.91
N PHE A 164 3.50 -1.84 3.86
CA PHE A 164 3.84 -0.79 2.92
C PHE A 164 5.31 -0.82 2.49
N ASN A 165 5.52 -0.36 1.27
CA ASN A 165 6.81 -0.01 0.72
C ASN A 165 7.33 1.26 1.42
N GLY A 166 8.49 1.17 2.08
CA GLY A 166 9.11 2.27 2.81
C GLY A 166 10.06 3.14 1.97
N VAL A 167 10.16 2.93 0.66
CA VAL A 167 11.09 3.67 -0.20
C VAL A 167 10.69 5.14 -0.30
N ILE A 168 11.62 6.01 0.09
CA ILE A 168 11.50 7.46 -0.08
C ILE A 168 12.37 7.86 -1.28
N TYR A 169 11.74 8.38 -2.34
CA TYR A 169 12.46 8.90 -3.53
C TYR A 169 13.58 9.89 -3.12
N ASN A 170 14.81 9.56 -3.56
CA ASN A 170 16.09 10.28 -3.31
C ASN A 170 16.71 10.11 -1.92
N LYS A 171 16.44 9.03 -1.19
CA LYS A 171 17.17 8.67 0.05
C LYS A 171 17.45 7.16 0.12
N ASP A 172 18.54 6.77 0.78
CA ASP A 172 18.98 5.38 0.97
C ASP A 172 18.11 4.55 1.95
N ILE A 173 16.90 5.01 2.27
CA ILE A 173 15.97 4.27 3.14
C ILE A 173 15.04 3.46 2.24
N GLN A 174 15.33 2.16 2.12
CA GLN A 174 14.57 1.16 1.38
C GLN A 174 14.09 0.06 2.34
N GLY A 175 12.98 -0.60 2.03
CA GLY A 175 12.51 -1.77 2.78
C GLY A 175 10.99 -1.99 2.74
N PHE A 176 10.60 -3.20 3.07
CA PHE A 176 9.21 -3.60 3.26
C PHE A 176 8.87 -3.52 4.76
N TYR A 177 7.93 -2.65 5.14
CA TYR A 177 7.54 -2.43 6.53
C TYR A 177 6.11 -2.87 6.79
N LYS A 178 5.81 -3.09 8.07
CA LYS A 178 4.45 -3.04 8.61
C LYS A 178 4.36 -2.09 9.80
N MET A 179 3.20 -1.51 10.05
CA MET A 179 2.91 -0.69 11.23
C MET A 179 1.44 -0.75 11.61
N LYS A 180 1.10 -0.34 12.84
CA LYS A 180 -0.29 -0.17 13.25
C LYS A 180 -0.90 1.11 12.65
N LEU A 181 -2.24 1.19 12.65
CA LEU A 181 -2.98 2.33 12.06
C LEU A 181 -2.68 3.70 12.70
N ASP A 182 -2.18 3.71 13.93
CA ASP A 182 -1.76 4.87 14.70
C ASP A 182 -0.27 5.24 14.48
N GLY A 183 0.44 4.51 13.61
CA GLY A 183 1.87 4.68 13.32
C GLY A 183 2.79 3.97 14.30
N SER A 184 2.24 3.31 15.33
CA SER A 184 2.99 2.53 16.31
C SER A 184 3.45 1.18 15.75
N SER A 185 4.28 0.46 16.51
CA SER A 185 4.74 -0.89 16.12
C SER A 185 5.33 -0.99 14.70
N LYS A 186 5.95 0.07 14.17
CA LYS A 186 6.62 0.04 12.86
C LYS A 186 7.75 -1.00 12.92
N THR A 187 7.70 -1.96 12.01
CA THR A 187 8.63 -3.09 11.94
C THR A 187 9.10 -3.26 10.50
N LEU A 188 10.41 -3.30 10.29
CA LEU A 188 11.01 -3.74 9.03
C LEU A 188 10.81 -5.25 8.88
N LEU A 189 10.18 -5.69 7.80
CA LEU A 189 10.03 -7.10 7.45
C LEU A 189 11.28 -7.62 6.72
N ASN A 190 11.80 -6.84 5.77
CA ASN A 190 13.06 -7.08 5.03
C ASN A 190 13.43 -5.84 4.18
N ASP A 191 14.56 -5.91 3.49
CA ASP A 191 15.13 -4.83 2.67
C ASP A 191 14.64 -4.80 1.19
N ASP A 192 13.50 -5.41 0.90
CA ASP A 192 12.91 -5.45 -0.45
C ASP A 192 12.28 -4.10 -0.83
N ASP A 193 12.04 -3.90 -2.14
CA ASP A 193 11.28 -2.79 -2.71
C ASP A 193 9.92 -3.32 -3.25
N PRO A 194 8.92 -3.55 -2.37
CA PRO A 194 7.72 -4.29 -2.73
C PRO A 194 6.70 -3.44 -3.52
N TYR A 195 6.22 -3.98 -4.63
CA TYR A 195 5.11 -3.51 -5.43
C TYR A 195 4.04 -4.60 -5.48
N ASP A 196 2.82 -4.22 -5.89
CA ASP A 196 1.71 -5.16 -6.07
C ASP A 196 1.47 -6.06 -4.85
N ILE A 197 1.50 -5.47 -3.66
CA ILE A 197 1.37 -6.19 -2.40
C ILE A 197 -0.05 -6.76 -2.31
N ASN A 198 -0.15 -8.09 -2.15
CA ASN A 198 -1.38 -8.83 -1.98
C ASN A 198 -1.30 -9.66 -0.70
N ILE A 199 -2.34 -9.65 0.14
CA ILE A 199 -2.38 -10.43 1.38
C ILE A 199 -3.62 -11.32 1.41
N VAL A 200 -3.40 -12.64 1.54
CA VAL A 200 -4.47 -13.63 1.69
C VAL A 200 -4.15 -14.54 2.86
N GLY A 201 -4.99 -14.49 3.90
CA GLY A 201 -4.71 -15.14 5.18
C GLY A 201 -3.38 -14.63 5.76
N ASP A 202 -2.51 -15.55 6.17
CA ASP A 202 -1.21 -15.22 6.77
C ASP A 202 -0.08 -15.02 5.73
N TRP A 203 -0.40 -14.95 4.44
CA TRP A 203 0.60 -14.85 3.37
C TRP A 203 0.54 -13.50 2.66
N ILE A 204 1.73 -12.94 2.43
CA ILE A 204 1.98 -11.79 1.57
C ILE A 204 2.56 -12.31 0.27
N TYR A 205 2.04 -11.82 -0.86
CA TYR A 205 2.56 -12.02 -2.21
C TYR A 205 2.85 -10.66 -2.81
N TYR A 206 4.02 -10.47 -3.43
CA TYR A 206 4.43 -9.17 -3.95
C TYR A 206 5.49 -9.34 -5.04
N TYR A 207 5.64 -8.29 -5.85
CA TYR A 207 6.76 -8.13 -6.78
C TYR A 207 7.83 -7.28 -6.11
N ASP A 208 9.07 -7.76 -6.05
CA ASP A 208 10.21 -6.97 -5.57
C ASP A 208 10.89 -6.30 -6.76
N PHE A 209 10.82 -4.97 -6.80
CA PHE A 209 11.39 -4.16 -7.88
C PHE A 209 12.92 -4.18 -7.88
N LYS A 210 13.55 -4.41 -6.72
CA LYS A 210 15.01 -4.47 -6.59
C LYS A 210 15.57 -5.73 -7.25
N ASP A 211 14.93 -6.87 -7.01
CA ASP A 211 15.36 -8.18 -7.53
C ASP A 211 14.75 -8.54 -8.89
N ASP A 212 13.69 -7.85 -9.33
CA ASP A 212 12.86 -8.21 -10.51
C ASP A 212 12.27 -9.63 -10.36
N VAL A 213 11.75 -9.94 -9.16
CA VAL A 213 11.24 -11.27 -8.79
C VAL A 213 9.95 -11.17 -7.98
N PHE A 214 9.03 -12.10 -8.20
CA PHE A 214 7.85 -12.26 -7.34
C PHE A 214 8.17 -13.14 -6.12
N TYR A 215 7.90 -12.62 -4.93
CA TYR A 215 8.10 -13.31 -3.67
C TYR A 215 6.77 -13.60 -2.96
N LYS A 216 6.84 -14.58 -2.05
CA LYS A 216 5.86 -14.73 -0.98
C LYS A 216 6.54 -14.88 0.37
N MET A 217 5.89 -14.39 1.42
CA MET A 217 6.33 -14.54 2.80
C MET A 217 5.15 -14.54 3.76
N LYS A 218 5.39 -14.88 5.02
CA LYS A 218 4.39 -14.72 6.08
C LYS A 218 4.23 -13.25 6.47
N THR A 219 3.09 -12.89 7.06
CA THR A 219 2.77 -11.54 7.55
C THR A 219 3.69 -11.04 8.69
N ASP A 220 4.51 -11.91 9.25
CA ASP A 220 5.59 -11.57 10.19
C ASP A 220 6.96 -11.40 9.52
N GLY A 221 7.07 -11.58 8.20
CA GLY A 221 8.31 -11.51 7.43
C GLY A 221 9.05 -12.85 7.33
N SER A 222 8.61 -13.89 8.05
CA SER A 222 9.23 -15.22 7.99
C SER A 222 8.90 -15.97 6.70
N ASN A 223 9.64 -17.04 6.41
CA ASN A 223 9.40 -17.93 5.28
C ASN A 223 9.34 -17.23 3.90
N LYS A 224 10.14 -16.16 3.72
CA LYS A 224 10.33 -15.53 2.41
C LYS A 224 10.90 -16.55 1.42
N SER A 225 10.25 -16.68 0.27
CA SER A 225 10.69 -17.57 -0.82
C SER A 225 10.20 -17.03 -2.16
N LYS A 226 10.92 -17.35 -3.24
CA LYS A 226 10.47 -17.03 -4.60
C LYS A 226 9.12 -17.71 -4.86
N PHE A 227 8.22 -16.99 -5.54
CA PHE A 227 6.88 -17.47 -5.83
C PHE A 227 6.68 -17.72 -7.33
N ILE A 228 7.02 -16.76 -8.18
CA ILE A 228 6.95 -16.86 -9.64
C ILE A 228 8.34 -16.59 -10.20
N GLU A 229 8.83 -17.52 -11.03
CA GLU A 229 10.16 -17.43 -11.67
C GLU A 229 10.18 -16.54 -12.93
N ASP A 230 9.01 -16.07 -13.39
CA ASP A 230 8.95 -15.12 -14.50
C ASP A 230 9.29 -13.70 -14.03
N ASN A 231 9.94 -12.93 -14.89
CA ASN A 231 9.95 -11.48 -14.77
C ASN A 231 8.57 -10.93 -15.18
N GLY A 232 8.11 -9.87 -14.53
CA GLY A 232 6.78 -9.36 -14.75
C GLY A 232 6.36 -8.22 -13.82
N SER A 233 5.08 -7.84 -13.87
CA SER A 233 4.47 -6.87 -12.96
C SER A 233 2.97 -7.10 -12.80
N ASN A 234 2.31 -6.21 -12.05
CA ASN A 234 0.87 -6.12 -11.83
C ASN A 234 0.31 -7.43 -11.25
N LEU A 235 0.89 -7.90 -10.15
CA LEU A 235 0.42 -9.10 -9.45
C LEU A 235 -0.97 -8.87 -8.81
N ASN A 236 -1.92 -9.75 -9.09
CA ASN A 236 -3.28 -9.72 -8.53
C ASN A 236 -3.68 -11.11 -8.04
N ILE A 237 -3.94 -11.26 -6.74
CA ILE A 237 -4.39 -12.53 -6.17
C ILE A 237 -5.92 -12.54 -6.07
N VAL A 238 -6.57 -13.46 -6.80
CA VAL A 238 -8.03 -13.63 -6.82
C VAL A 238 -8.38 -15.12 -6.78
N ASP A 239 -9.22 -15.52 -5.81
CA ASP A 239 -9.78 -16.88 -5.67
C ASP A 239 -8.75 -18.01 -5.74
N GLY A 240 -7.62 -17.83 -5.04
CA GLY A 240 -6.56 -18.84 -4.98
C GLY A 240 -5.69 -18.93 -6.24
N TRP A 241 -5.77 -17.92 -7.12
CA TRP A 241 -4.90 -17.75 -8.29
C TRP A 241 -4.13 -16.43 -8.19
N ALA A 242 -2.88 -16.47 -8.63
CA ALA A 242 -2.08 -15.29 -8.91
C ALA A 242 -2.17 -14.97 -10.40
N TYR A 243 -2.66 -13.79 -10.75
CA TYR A 243 -2.62 -13.21 -12.09
C TYR A 243 -1.49 -12.19 -12.13
N TYR A 244 -0.79 -12.07 -13.27
CA TYR A 244 0.33 -11.15 -13.43
C TYR A 244 0.64 -10.93 -14.92
N ILE A 245 1.33 -9.84 -15.25
CA ILE A 245 1.86 -9.61 -16.60
C ILE A 245 3.27 -10.19 -16.64
N SER A 246 3.54 -11.16 -17.53
CA SER A 246 4.88 -11.71 -17.72
C SER A 246 5.64 -10.94 -18.80
N PHE A 247 6.91 -10.60 -18.59
CA PHE A 247 7.77 -9.87 -19.55
C PHE A 247 8.64 -10.78 -20.43
N ASN A 248 8.19 -12.00 -20.73
CA ASN A 248 8.98 -12.95 -21.49
C ASN A 248 9.35 -12.40 -22.89
N LYS A 249 10.67 -12.25 -23.13
CA LYS A 249 11.25 -11.73 -24.38
C LYS A 249 10.88 -12.56 -25.62
N ASP A 250 10.58 -13.84 -25.44
CA ASP A 250 10.29 -14.76 -26.54
C ASP A 250 8.80 -14.84 -26.90
N THR A 251 7.90 -14.37 -26.01
CA THR A 251 6.45 -14.55 -26.20
C THR A 251 5.60 -13.30 -26.03
N TYR A 252 6.19 -12.09 -25.99
CA TYR A 252 5.48 -10.83 -25.70
C TYR A 252 4.88 -10.76 -24.29
N GLU A 253 4.54 -9.55 -23.84
CA GLU A 253 3.95 -9.36 -22.51
C GLU A 253 2.50 -9.83 -22.48
N HIS A 254 2.16 -10.79 -21.63
CA HIS A 254 0.81 -11.35 -21.56
C HIS A 254 0.36 -11.51 -20.11
N VAL A 255 -0.95 -11.37 -19.88
CA VAL A 255 -1.54 -11.76 -18.60
C VAL A 255 -1.41 -13.27 -18.47
N CYS A 256 -0.75 -13.71 -17.41
CA CYS A 256 -0.58 -15.09 -16.99
C CYS A 256 -1.33 -15.34 -15.69
N ARG A 257 -1.59 -16.61 -15.39
CA ARG A 257 -2.05 -17.04 -14.08
C ARG A 257 -1.37 -18.31 -13.60
N VAL A 258 -1.25 -18.46 -12.28
CA VAL A 258 -0.73 -19.67 -11.61
C VAL A 258 -1.49 -19.87 -10.29
N LYS A 259 -1.66 -21.11 -9.85
CA LYS A 259 -2.23 -21.36 -8.52
C LYS A 259 -1.24 -20.92 -7.44
N LEU A 260 -1.72 -20.60 -6.24
CA LEU A 260 -0.84 -20.20 -5.12
C LEU A 260 0.14 -21.30 -4.66
N ASP A 261 -0.13 -22.56 -5.01
CA ASP A 261 0.79 -23.69 -4.83
C ASP A 261 1.87 -23.81 -5.91
N GLY A 262 1.87 -22.92 -6.92
CA GLY A 262 2.80 -22.90 -8.05
C GLY A 262 2.38 -23.78 -9.23
N SER A 263 1.31 -24.56 -9.10
CA SER A 263 0.83 -25.45 -10.17
C SER A 263 -0.02 -24.73 -11.22
N SER A 264 -0.29 -25.41 -12.34
CA SER A 264 -1.26 -24.97 -13.35
C SER A 264 -0.96 -23.60 -13.99
N LYS A 265 0.33 -23.21 -14.04
CA LYS A 265 0.78 -21.97 -14.68
C LYS A 265 0.41 -21.93 -16.16
N THR A 266 -0.20 -20.83 -16.59
CA THR A 266 -0.74 -20.71 -17.95
C THR A 266 -0.94 -19.22 -18.33
N SER A 267 -0.58 -18.79 -19.55
CA SER A 267 -1.04 -17.49 -20.10
C SER A 267 -2.58 -17.42 -20.18
N VAL A 268 -3.21 -16.27 -20.08
CA VAL A 268 -4.67 -16.11 -20.16
C VAL A 268 -5.09 -15.61 -21.56
N SER A 269 -4.25 -14.79 -22.18
CA SER A 269 -4.50 -14.19 -23.48
C SER A 269 -3.21 -14.14 -24.31
N GLN A 270 -3.35 -14.19 -25.64
CA GLN A 270 -2.27 -13.90 -26.60
C GLN A 270 -2.20 -12.41 -26.96
N LYS A 271 -3.10 -11.59 -26.42
CA LYS A 271 -3.07 -10.13 -26.55
C LYS A 271 -2.32 -9.53 -25.37
N ARG A 272 -1.42 -8.58 -25.67
CA ARG A 272 -0.63 -7.83 -24.69
C ARG A 272 -1.48 -6.83 -23.91
N ALA A 273 -1.39 -6.84 -22.59
CA ALA A 273 -2.17 -5.97 -21.70
C ALA A 273 -1.28 -4.94 -20.99
N TYR A 274 -1.75 -3.69 -20.84
CA TYR A 274 -1.14 -2.72 -19.93
C TYR A 274 -1.75 -2.79 -18.53
N TYR A 275 -3.08 -2.69 -18.48
CA TYR A 275 -3.86 -2.82 -17.25
C TYR A 275 -4.86 -3.95 -17.40
N TYR A 276 -5.13 -4.62 -16.30
CA TYR A 276 -6.17 -5.63 -16.25
C TYR A 276 -6.84 -5.68 -14.89
N ASP A 277 -8.07 -6.17 -14.87
CA ASP A 277 -8.77 -6.57 -13.67
C ASP A 277 -9.37 -7.96 -13.89
N VAL A 278 -9.49 -8.72 -12.81
CA VAL A 278 -10.09 -10.06 -12.82
C VAL A 278 -11.41 -9.93 -12.08
N TYR A 279 -12.52 -10.42 -12.63
CA TYR A 279 -13.82 -10.38 -11.96
C TYR A 279 -14.71 -11.52 -12.46
N ASN A 280 -15.28 -12.28 -11.54
CA ASN A 280 -16.12 -13.47 -11.74
C ASN A 280 -15.52 -14.45 -12.76
N GLY A 281 -14.23 -14.75 -12.62
CA GLY A 281 -13.52 -15.68 -13.51
C GLY A 281 -13.24 -15.15 -14.93
N TRP A 282 -13.54 -13.88 -15.20
CA TRP A 282 -13.16 -13.16 -16.41
C TRP A 282 -11.95 -12.24 -16.14
N VAL A 283 -11.12 -12.04 -17.16
CA VAL A 283 -10.05 -11.07 -17.16
C VAL A 283 -10.39 -9.98 -18.17
N TYR A 284 -10.49 -8.74 -17.68
CA TYR A 284 -10.77 -7.54 -18.46
C TYR A 284 -9.48 -6.75 -18.60
N PHE A 285 -9.10 -6.36 -19.81
CA PHE A 285 -7.80 -5.74 -20.03
C PHE A 285 -7.81 -4.78 -21.22
N SER A 286 -6.93 -3.76 -21.17
CA SER A 286 -6.66 -2.85 -22.29
C SER A 286 -5.56 -3.42 -23.18
N TYR A 287 -5.81 -3.55 -24.49
CA TYR A 287 -4.84 -4.07 -25.44
C TYR A 287 -3.84 -2.99 -25.86
N VAL A 288 -2.55 -3.27 -25.67
CA VAL A 288 -1.45 -2.29 -25.81
C VAL A 288 -1.34 -1.63 -27.18
N TYR A 289 -1.75 -2.30 -28.25
CA TYR A 289 -1.53 -1.79 -29.61
C TYR A 289 -2.67 -0.93 -30.17
N ASP A 290 -3.90 -1.12 -29.69
CA ASP A 290 -5.07 -0.38 -30.18
C ASP A 290 -5.91 0.26 -29.07
N ASN A 291 -5.46 0.14 -27.82
CA ASN A 291 -6.13 0.62 -26.61
C ASN A 291 -7.57 0.14 -26.48
N SER A 292 -7.95 -0.97 -27.11
CA SER A 292 -9.30 -1.51 -26.97
C SER A 292 -9.43 -2.30 -25.68
N LEU A 293 -10.59 -2.20 -25.04
CA LEU A 293 -10.99 -3.02 -23.90
C LEU A 293 -11.42 -4.40 -24.39
N TYR A 294 -10.81 -5.44 -23.84
CA TYR A 294 -11.18 -6.84 -24.07
C TYR A 294 -11.62 -7.51 -22.77
N LYS A 295 -12.41 -8.58 -22.88
CA LYS A 295 -12.62 -9.58 -21.82
C LYS A 295 -12.31 -10.97 -22.34
N VAL A 296 -11.78 -11.84 -21.48
CA VAL A 296 -11.54 -13.26 -21.78
C VAL A 296 -11.80 -14.10 -20.54
N LYS A 297 -12.32 -15.32 -20.67
CA LYS A 297 -12.42 -16.21 -19.51
C LYS A 297 -11.02 -16.56 -19.03
N SER A 298 -10.87 -16.72 -17.73
CA SER A 298 -9.60 -17.09 -17.12
C SER A 298 -9.06 -18.45 -17.63
N ASP A 299 -9.94 -19.33 -18.15
CA ASP A 299 -9.61 -20.56 -18.86
C ASP A 299 -9.17 -20.37 -20.33
N ARG A 300 -9.00 -19.12 -20.77
CA ARG A 300 -8.60 -18.65 -22.12
C ARG A 300 -9.70 -18.69 -23.17
N THR A 301 -10.90 -19.16 -22.85
CA THR A 301 -12.00 -19.22 -23.81
C THR A 301 -12.75 -17.88 -23.89
N GLY A 302 -13.45 -17.64 -24.99
CA GLY A 302 -14.33 -16.46 -25.12
C GLY A 302 -13.58 -15.13 -25.02
N LEU A 303 -12.63 -14.87 -25.90
CA LEU A 303 -12.01 -13.54 -26.04
C LEU A 303 -12.95 -12.61 -26.83
N TYR A 304 -13.34 -11.49 -26.23
CA TYR A 304 -14.26 -10.50 -26.82
C TYR A 304 -13.71 -9.09 -26.69
N LYS A 305 -13.86 -8.28 -27.73
CA LYS A 305 -13.67 -6.82 -27.67
C LYS A 305 -14.96 -6.17 -27.13
N ILE A 306 -14.82 -5.24 -26.20
CA ILE A 306 -15.91 -4.61 -25.44
C ILE A 306 -16.06 -3.14 -25.77
N ALA A 307 -14.95 -2.40 -25.84
CA ALA A 307 -14.95 -0.98 -26.19
C ALA A 307 -13.64 -0.59 -26.86
N ASP A 308 -13.65 0.53 -27.58
CA ASP A 308 -12.45 1.21 -28.02
C ASP A 308 -11.97 2.19 -26.96
N ASN A 309 -10.67 2.47 -26.98
CA ASN A 309 -10.02 3.55 -26.25
C ASN A 309 -10.22 3.50 -24.72
N ALA A 310 -9.70 2.45 -24.10
CA ALA A 310 -9.65 2.21 -22.67
C ALA A 310 -8.20 2.00 -22.22
N ASN A 311 -7.85 2.58 -21.08
CA ASN A 311 -6.51 2.51 -20.50
C ASN A 311 -6.53 1.78 -19.14
N GLU A 312 -6.74 2.48 -18.02
CA GLU A 312 -6.91 1.86 -16.70
C GLU A 312 -8.31 1.23 -16.63
N VAL A 313 -8.40 -0.04 -16.23
CA VAL A 313 -9.66 -0.80 -16.21
C VAL A 313 -9.92 -1.31 -14.80
N MET A 314 -11.16 -1.13 -14.32
CA MET A 314 -11.64 -1.70 -13.06
C MET A 314 -13.06 -2.24 -13.23
N VAL A 315 -13.36 -3.36 -12.59
CA VAL A 315 -14.66 -4.02 -12.70
C VAL A 315 -15.30 -4.15 -11.32
N SER A 316 -16.55 -3.73 -11.20
CA SER A 316 -17.31 -3.83 -9.96
C SER A 316 -18.80 -3.96 -10.26
N LYS A 317 -19.48 -4.90 -9.58
CA LYS A 317 -20.94 -5.09 -9.65
C LYS A 317 -21.49 -5.17 -11.10
N GLY A 318 -20.77 -5.84 -12.01
CA GLY A 318 -21.19 -6.00 -13.41
C GLY A 318 -20.97 -4.77 -14.31
N TRP A 319 -20.24 -3.77 -13.83
CA TRP A 319 -19.83 -2.60 -14.60
C TRP A 319 -18.32 -2.53 -14.73
N ILE A 320 -17.87 -2.08 -15.89
CA ILE A 320 -16.47 -1.76 -16.17
C ILE A 320 -16.31 -0.25 -16.15
N TYR A 321 -15.41 0.24 -15.31
CA TYR A 321 -15.03 1.64 -15.20
C TYR A 321 -13.63 1.78 -15.76
N TYR A 322 -13.43 2.76 -16.62
CA TYR A 322 -12.14 2.93 -17.27
C TYR A 322 -11.85 4.37 -17.65
N THR A 323 -10.56 4.70 -17.69
CA THR A 323 -10.07 5.96 -18.26
C THR A 323 -9.88 5.81 -19.77
N SER A 324 -10.24 6.82 -20.55
CA SER A 324 -9.92 6.83 -21.98
C SER A 324 -8.46 7.21 -22.21
N MET A 325 -7.84 6.68 -23.26
CA MET A 325 -6.56 7.19 -23.77
C MET A 325 -6.82 8.36 -24.73
N SER A 326 -5.98 9.38 -24.75
CA SER A 326 -6.10 10.46 -25.74
C SER A 326 -4.72 10.94 -26.16
N ASP A 327 -4.55 11.15 -27.46
CA ASP A 327 -3.35 11.78 -28.03
C ASP A 327 -3.25 13.28 -27.67
N THR A 328 -4.32 13.85 -27.08
CA THR A 328 -4.41 15.28 -26.73
C THR A 328 -4.45 15.52 -25.21
N ASP A 329 -3.77 14.67 -24.43
CA ASP A 329 -3.62 14.74 -22.97
C ASP A 329 -4.89 14.63 -22.10
N ASN A 330 -6.09 14.56 -22.69
CA ASN A 330 -7.36 14.46 -21.95
C ASN A 330 -7.83 13.01 -21.75
N THR A 331 -7.73 12.49 -20.52
CA THR A 331 -8.26 11.17 -20.12
C THR A 331 -9.60 11.34 -19.40
N SER A 332 -10.73 10.99 -20.05
CA SER A 332 -12.05 11.05 -19.39
C SER A 332 -12.42 9.73 -18.72
N LEU A 333 -13.26 9.79 -17.69
CA LEU A 333 -13.77 8.60 -16.99
C LEU A 333 -15.07 8.11 -17.64
N TYR A 334 -15.13 6.82 -17.96
CA TYR A 334 -16.30 6.15 -18.51
C TYR A 334 -16.73 4.97 -17.66
N LYS A 335 -18.01 4.61 -17.77
CA LYS A 335 -18.52 3.29 -17.41
C LYS A 335 -19.19 2.62 -18.61
N ILE A 336 -19.12 1.31 -18.66
CA ILE A 336 -19.80 0.46 -19.64
C ILE A 336 -20.18 -0.83 -18.93
N ASP A 337 -21.30 -1.46 -19.28
CA ASP A 337 -21.59 -2.76 -18.67
C ASP A 337 -20.58 -3.82 -19.14
N THR A 338 -20.48 -4.93 -18.41
CA THR A 338 -19.52 -6.01 -18.73
C THR A 338 -19.71 -6.63 -20.11
N ASP A 339 -20.75 -6.27 -20.83
CA ASP A 339 -21.12 -6.78 -22.14
C ASP A 339 -20.96 -5.75 -23.26
N GLY A 340 -20.44 -4.57 -22.93
CA GLY A 340 -20.12 -3.52 -23.90
C GLY A 340 -21.30 -2.63 -24.26
N ASN A 341 -22.40 -2.67 -23.51
CA ASN A 341 -23.54 -1.78 -23.72
C ASN A 341 -23.55 -0.64 -22.68
N ASN A 342 -24.47 0.31 -22.88
CA ASN A 342 -24.74 1.40 -21.94
C ASN A 342 -23.50 2.25 -21.59
N LYS A 343 -22.59 2.42 -22.55
CA LYS A 343 -21.41 3.29 -22.39
C LYS A 343 -21.84 4.71 -22.01
N THR A 344 -21.38 5.17 -20.86
CA THR A 344 -21.71 6.46 -20.26
C THR A 344 -20.43 7.16 -19.85
N LYS A 345 -20.27 8.43 -20.20
CA LYS A 345 -19.19 9.28 -19.65
C LYS A 345 -19.60 9.75 -18.25
N LEU A 346 -18.69 9.64 -17.28
CA LEU A 346 -18.92 10.03 -15.89
C LEU A 346 -18.32 11.38 -15.53
N SER A 347 -17.16 11.73 -16.09
CA SER A 347 -16.49 13.01 -15.83
C SER A 347 -15.79 13.53 -17.09
N ASP A 348 -15.83 14.85 -17.28
CA ASP A 348 -15.08 15.57 -18.31
C ASP A 348 -13.69 16.02 -17.83
N ASN A 349 -13.36 15.81 -16.55
CA ASN A 349 -12.03 16.10 -16.02
C ASN A 349 -10.98 15.15 -16.64
N ASN A 350 -9.71 15.56 -16.55
CA ASN A 350 -8.56 14.74 -16.88
C ASN A 350 -8.25 13.80 -15.71
N VAL A 351 -8.59 12.51 -15.82
CA VAL A 351 -8.71 11.52 -14.74
C VAL A 351 -7.64 10.42 -14.84
N TYR A 352 -6.97 10.14 -13.72
CA TYR A 352 -5.92 9.12 -13.59
C TYR A 352 -6.04 8.39 -12.25
N ASN A 353 -5.41 7.22 -12.16
CA ASN A 353 -5.26 6.44 -10.93
C ASN A 353 -6.61 6.10 -10.28
N ILE A 354 -7.53 5.48 -11.02
CA ILE A 354 -8.89 5.22 -10.52
C ILE A 354 -8.92 4.13 -9.43
N ASN A 355 -9.85 4.25 -8.49
CA ASN A 355 -10.11 3.25 -7.45
C ASN A 355 -11.59 3.24 -7.05
N ILE A 356 -12.24 2.07 -7.03
CA ILE A 356 -13.68 1.93 -6.72
C ILE A 356 -13.83 1.46 -5.28
N ILE A 357 -14.54 2.23 -4.47
CA ILE A 357 -14.80 1.91 -3.06
C ILE A 357 -16.28 2.15 -2.77
N GLY A 358 -17.00 1.06 -2.47
CA GLY A 358 -18.45 1.12 -2.27
C GLY A 358 -19.16 1.62 -3.53
N ASP A 359 -19.90 2.73 -3.40
CA ASP A 359 -20.64 3.35 -4.49
C ASP A 359 -19.95 4.59 -5.08
N TYR A 360 -18.65 4.78 -4.79
CA TYR A 360 -17.85 5.89 -5.29
C TYR A 360 -16.61 5.41 -6.05
N ILE A 361 -16.21 6.22 -7.03
CA ILE A 361 -14.94 6.12 -7.76
C ILE A 361 -14.07 7.28 -7.28
N TYR A 362 -12.89 6.96 -6.78
CA TYR A 362 -11.84 7.88 -6.36
C TYR A 362 -10.79 7.96 -7.45
N TYR A 363 -10.24 9.14 -7.68
CA TYR A 363 -9.26 9.36 -8.73
C TYR A 363 -8.49 10.64 -8.52
N ILE A 364 -7.35 10.74 -9.20
CA ILE A 364 -6.59 11.97 -9.30
C ILE A 364 -7.04 12.70 -10.57
N ARG A 365 -7.28 14.00 -10.46
CA ARG A 365 -7.47 14.88 -11.62
C ARG A 365 -6.53 16.07 -11.60
N PHE A 366 -6.23 16.61 -12.77
CA PHE A 366 -5.41 17.82 -12.89
C PHE A 366 -6.26 19.09 -12.83
N SER A 367 -5.76 20.13 -12.16
CA SER A 367 -6.39 21.46 -12.19
C SER A 367 -6.12 22.14 -13.53
N ASN A 368 -7.15 22.79 -14.09
CA ASN A 368 -7.04 23.49 -15.38
C ASN A 368 -6.12 24.73 -15.32
N GLU A 369 -5.88 25.28 -14.12
CA GLU A 369 -5.14 26.54 -13.94
C GLU A 369 -3.63 26.31 -13.72
N ASN A 370 -3.26 25.33 -12.90
CA ASN A 370 -1.88 25.13 -12.43
C ASN A 370 -1.34 23.70 -12.60
N ASN A 371 -2.12 22.80 -13.21
CA ASN A 371 -1.78 21.38 -13.31
C ASN A 371 -1.59 20.69 -11.94
N ASP A 372 -2.33 21.15 -10.92
CA ASP A 372 -2.30 20.56 -9.57
C ASP A 372 -3.01 19.20 -9.58
N ARG A 373 -2.44 18.21 -8.89
CA ARG A 373 -3.05 16.88 -8.75
C ARG A 373 -4.02 16.85 -7.56
N ILE A 374 -5.31 16.86 -7.86
CA ILE A 374 -6.42 16.89 -6.92
C ILE A 374 -6.98 15.48 -6.75
N LEU A 375 -7.11 15.00 -5.51
CA LEU A 375 -7.89 13.81 -5.22
C LEU A 375 -9.38 14.17 -5.24
N SER A 376 -10.13 13.48 -6.07
CA SER A 376 -11.56 13.66 -6.28
C SER A 376 -12.31 12.33 -6.13
N ARG A 377 -13.63 12.43 -5.92
CA ARG A 377 -14.55 11.28 -6.05
C ARG A 377 -15.80 11.65 -6.82
N ILE A 378 -16.43 10.63 -7.38
CA ILE A 378 -17.74 10.71 -8.04
C ILE A 378 -18.53 9.44 -7.70
N LYS A 379 -19.86 9.49 -7.62
CA LYS A 379 -20.66 8.27 -7.49
C LYS A 379 -20.54 7.42 -8.75
N VAL A 380 -20.69 6.11 -8.61
CA VAL A 380 -20.68 5.16 -9.74
C VAL A 380 -21.78 5.42 -10.78
N ASP A 381 -22.82 6.17 -10.41
CA ASP A 381 -23.85 6.62 -11.34
C ASP A 381 -23.44 7.86 -12.17
N GLY A 382 -22.44 8.63 -11.73
CA GLY A 382 -21.97 9.89 -12.32
C GLY A 382 -22.40 11.14 -11.55
N SER A 383 -23.15 11.01 -10.45
CA SER A 383 -23.56 12.13 -9.61
C SER A 383 -22.52 12.47 -8.53
N GLU A 384 -22.68 13.63 -7.87
CA GLU A 384 -21.89 14.04 -6.70
C GLU A 384 -20.36 14.07 -6.92
N GLU A 385 -19.91 14.51 -8.10
CA GLU A 385 -18.49 14.77 -8.33
C GLU A 385 -17.97 15.86 -7.38
N LYS A 386 -16.93 15.55 -6.60
CA LYS A 386 -16.38 16.44 -5.57
C LYS A 386 -14.86 16.32 -5.45
N ALA A 387 -14.18 17.45 -5.27
CA ALA A 387 -12.78 17.49 -4.82
C ALA A 387 -12.69 17.21 -3.32
N ILE A 388 -11.77 16.34 -2.93
CA ILE A 388 -11.56 15.90 -1.56
C ILE A 388 -10.29 16.54 -0.98
N ASP A 389 -9.20 16.57 -1.75
CA ASP A 389 -7.93 17.13 -1.30
C ASP A 389 -7.10 17.69 -2.47
N ASN A 390 -6.50 18.87 -2.28
CA ASN A 390 -5.66 19.57 -3.27
C ASN A 390 -4.21 19.75 -2.78
N SER A 391 -3.67 18.80 -2.02
CA SER A 391 -2.27 18.88 -1.54
C SER A 391 -1.25 18.45 -2.59
N GLY A 392 -1.63 18.30 -3.86
CA GLY A 392 -0.76 17.80 -4.93
C GLY A 392 -0.47 16.30 -4.79
N ILE A 393 -1.47 15.45 -5.00
CA ILE A 393 -1.40 14.01 -4.74
C ILE A 393 -0.64 13.27 -5.83
N TYR A 394 0.40 12.53 -5.44
CA TYR A 394 1.20 11.72 -6.36
C TYR A 394 0.62 10.30 -6.51
N PHE A 395 0.31 9.67 -5.37
CA PHE A 395 -0.37 8.38 -5.29
C PHE A 395 -1.39 8.39 -4.17
N PHE A 396 -2.41 7.55 -4.31
CA PHE A 396 -3.31 7.22 -3.21
C PHE A 396 -3.66 5.73 -3.22
N TYR A 397 -3.95 5.23 -2.02
CA TYR A 397 -4.37 3.86 -1.78
C TYR A 397 -5.57 3.88 -0.86
N SER A 398 -6.50 2.96 -1.08
CA SER A 398 -7.68 2.80 -0.25
C SER A 398 -7.57 1.59 0.65
N SER A 399 -7.99 1.74 1.89
CA SER A 399 -8.18 0.60 2.78
C SER A 399 -9.19 0.93 3.88
N GLY A 400 -10.19 0.07 4.02
CA GLY A 400 -11.29 0.27 4.95
C GLY A 400 -12.01 1.60 4.69
N GLN A 401 -12.11 2.43 5.73
CA GLN A 401 -12.74 3.77 5.68
C GLN A 401 -11.75 4.91 5.41
N TRP A 402 -10.52 4.59 4.98
CA TRP A 402 -9.43 5.53 4.84
C TRP A 402 -8.84 5.53 3.43
N ILE A 403 -8.45 6.72 2.99
CA ILE A 403 -7.55 6.94 1.86
C ILE A 403 -6.22 7.36 2.43
N TYR A 404 -5.15 6.78 1.90
CA TYR A 404 -3.78 7.12 2.26
C TYR A 404 -3.14 7.78 1.05
N CYS A 405 -2.58 8.95 1.25
CA CYS A 405 -2.06 9.81 0.20
C CYS A 405 -0.57 10.06 0.42
N GLN A 406 0.15 10.13 -0.69
CA GLN A 406 1.48 10.72 -0.77
C GLN A 406 1.42 11.96 -1.65
N SER A 407 1.91 13.11 -1.17
CA SER A 407 1.89 14.38 -1.93
C SER A 407 3.27 14.83 -2.43
N TYR A 408 3.30 15.82 -3.34
CA TYR A 408 4.51 16.46 -3.86
C TYR A 408 5.39 17.09 -2.76
N GLU A 409 4.78 17.58 -1.69
CA GLU A 409 5.51 18.08 -0.50
C GLU A 409 6.07 16.95 0.38
N LYS A 410 5.99 15.69 -0.07
CA LYS A 410 6.43 14.48 0.65
C LYS A 410 5.74 14.30 2.00
N LYS A 411 4.53 14.84 2.13
CA LYS A 411 3.68 14.63 3.31
C LYS A 411 2.80 13.42 3.02
N ASN A 412 3.08 12.33 3.73
CA ASN A 412 2.14 11.21 3.77
C ASN A 412 1.01 11.58 4.73
N PHE A 413 -0.22 11.28 4.38
CA PHE A 413 -1.37 11.50 5.26
C PHE A 413 -2.47 10.51 4.93
N LYS A 414 -3.42 10.34 5.85
CA LYS A 414 -4.68 9.67 5.58
C LYS A 414 -5.86 10.62 5.79
N LEU A 415 -6.96 10.31 5.16
CA LEU A 415 -8.24 11.01 5.31
C LEU A 415 -9.38 10.01 5.13
N LYS A 416 -10.54 10.31 5.71
CA LYS A 416 -11.74 9.50 5.49
C LYS A 416 -12.18 9.56 4.03
N LEU A 417 -12.92 8.55 3.61
CA LEU A 417 -13.49 8.43 2.26
C LEU A 417 -14.28 9.67 1.81
N ASP A 418 -14.82 10.48 2.72
CA ASP A 418 -15.54 11.72 2.42
C ASP A 418 -14.71 13.01 2.45
N GLY A 419 -13.43 12.88 2.76
CA GLY A 419 -12.50 14.00 2.91
C GLY A 419 -12.38 14.56 4.31
N THR A 420 -13.16 14.05 5.26
CA THR A 420 -13.09 14.47 6.65
C THR A 420 -11.93 13.77 7.38
N GLU A 421 -11.64 14.22 8.60
CA GLU A 421 -10.63 13.63 9.49
C GLU A 421 -9.27 13.40 8.81
N LYS A 422 -8.67 14.46 8.26
CA LYS A 422 -7.31 14.38 7.70
C LYS A 422 -6.27 14.28 8.82
N GLN A 423 -5.43 13.25 8.77
CA GLN A 423 -4.37 12.98 9.75
C GLN A 423 -3.04 12.82 9.02
N SER A 424 -2.00 13.53 9.46
CA SER A 424 -0.67 13.35 8.90
C SER A 424 -0.14 11.97 9.28
N LEU A 425 0.47 11.26 8.32
CA LEU A 425 1.16 10.01 8.56
C LEU A 425 2.65 10.31 8.56
N TYR A 426 3.21 10.30 9.76
CA TYR A 426 4.64 10.46 9.90
C TYR A 426 5.33 9.13 9.62
N MET A 427 6.30 9.15 8.70
CA MET A 427 7.18 8.01 8.44
C MET A 427 8.55 8.34 9.03
N PRO A 428 8.88 7.84 10.24
CA PRO A 428 10.17 8.13 10.86
C PRO A 428 11.30 7.68 9.94
N GLN A 429 12.26 8.57 9.69
CA GLN A 429 13.61 8.20 9.29
C GLN A 429 14.29 7.60 10.51
N GLU A 430 14.78 6.36 10.39
CA GLU A 430 15.59 5.79 11.45
C GLU A 430 17.00 6.37 11.38
N ASP A 431 17.37 7.13 12.39
CA ASP A 431 18.75 7.49 12.61
C ASP A 431 19.51 6.28 13.19
N VAL A 432 20.71 6.00 12.67
CA VAL A 432 21.58 5.01 13.30
C VAL A 432 22.19 5.66 14.53
N ARG A 433 21.77 5.25 15.72
CA ARG A 433 22.19 5.85 16.98
C ARG A 433 23.14 4.95 17.76
N GLY A 434 24.10 5.56 18.45
CA GLY A 434 24.96 4.86 19.39
C GLY A 434 24.27 4.51 20.72
N ASN A 435 23.25 5.27 21.10
CA ASN A 435 22.42 4.99 22.28
C ASN A 435 21.01 5.57 22.09
N THR A 436 20.05 5.14 22.93
CA THR A 436 18.69 5.70 22.94
C THR A 436 18.64 7.03 23.70
N GLY A 437 17.71 7.92 23.32
CA GLY A 437 17.44 9.15 24.07
C GLY A 437 17.07 8.86 25.53
N GLY A 438 16.26 7.82 25.77
CA GLY A 438 15.91 7.32 27.09
C GLY A 438 17.10 6.87 27.95
N ASN A 439 18.12 6.23 27.37
CA ASN A 439 19.34 5.86 28.11
C ASN A 439 20.24 7.06 28.38
N LYS A 440 20.28 8.03 27.45
CA LYS A 440 20.99 9.31 27.63
C LYS A 440 20.45 10.09 28.84
N ILE A 441 19.12 10.19 28.96
CA ILE A 441 18.42 10.78 30.12
C ILE A 441 18.88 10.18 31.46
N ASN A 442 19.31 8.91 31.43
CA ASN A 442 19.75 8.13 32.60
C ASN A 442 21.28 8.08 32.75
N TYR A 443 21.94 9.20 32.49
CA TYR A 443 23.41 9.37 32.54
C TYR A 443 24.20 8.58 31.49
N GLY A 444 23.51 7.89 30.57
CA GLY A 444 24.12 7.09 29.51
C GLY A 444 25.16 6.09 30.01
N ARG A 445 25.01 5.57 31.24
CA ARG A 445 25.94 4.63 31.87
C ARG A 445 25.93 3.24 31.24
N MET A 446 25.06 3.02 30.26
CA MET A 446 24.91 1.77 29.54
C MET A 446 24.49 2.03 28.10
N ALA A 447 25.03 1.22 27.18
CA ALA A 447 24.60 1.16 25.78
C ALA A 447 24.51 -0.31 25.35
N LYS A 448 23.60 -0.61 24.42
CA LYS A 448 23.45 -1.95 23.83
C LYS A 448 23.84 -1.92 22.36
N SER A 449 24.57 -2.93 21.92
CA SER A 449 24.78 -3.22 20.49
C SER A 449 24.76 -4.73 20.27
N GLY A 450 23.87 -5.20 19.39
CA GLY A 450 23.61 -6.63 19.21
C GLY A 450 23.23 -7.31 20.54
N ASP A 451 23.89 -8.42 20.84
CA ASP A 451 23.74 -9.18 22.10
C ASP A 451 24.59 -8.63 23.26
N TRP A 452 25.28 -7.51 23.07
CA TRP A 452 26.21 -6.96 24.06
C TRP A 452 25.67 -5.71 24.73
N ILE A 453 25.99 -5.58 26.01
CA ILE A 453 25.77 -4.42 26.86
C ILE A 453 27.15 -3.87 27.25
N TYR A 454 27.35 -2.57 27.10
CA TYR A 454 28.56 -1.82 27.45
C TYR A 454 28.21 -0.88 28.59
N TYR A 455 28.94 -0.93 29.70
CA TYR A 455 28.56 -0.19 30.90
C TYR A 455 29.75 0.15 31.80
N GLY A 456 29.65 1.29 32.50
CA GLY A 456 30.54 1.65 33.59
C GLY A 456 30.04 1.03 34.90
N ALA A 457 30.94 0.40 35.66
CA ALA A 457 30.56 -0.18 36.95
C ALA A 457 30.29 0.94 38.00
N PRO A 458 29.25 0.83 38.84
CA PRO A 458 28.95 1.84 39.85
C PRO A 458 30.11 2.05 40.83
N ASN A 459 30.48 3.31 41.07
CA ASN A 459 31.52 3.70 42.04
C ASN A 459 32.92 3.10 41.75
N SER A 460 33.25 2.84 40.49
CA SER A 460 34.56 2.34 40.07
C SER A 460 35.03 2.96 38.76
N ASP A 461 36.34 3.14 38.60
CA ASP A 461 36.99 3.50 37.33
C ASP A 461 37.17 2.24 36.45
N GLU A 462 36.06 1.60 36.07
CA GLU A 462 36.09 0.37 35.28
C GLU A 462 34.96 0.32 34.24
N PHE A 463 35.34 0.10 32.98
CA PHE A 463 34.43 -0.04 31.84
C PHE A 463 34.35 -1.50 31.41
N TYR A 464 33.16 -2.09 31.46
CA TYR A 464 32.90 -3.47 31.09
C TYR A 464 32.01 -3.61 29.84
N LYS A 465 32.05 -4.81 29.26
CA LYS A 465 30.95 -5.35 28.45
C LYS A 465 30.49 -6.70 28.97
N MET A 466 29.23 -7.06 28.71
CA MET A 466 28.66 -8.38 28.97
C MET A 466 27.59 -8.71 27.93
N LYS A 467 27.22 -9.98 27.79
CA LYS A 467 26.06 -10.37 26.97
C LYS A 467 24.75 -10.00 27.67
N THR A 468 23.67 -9.87 26.92
CA THR A 468 22.31 -9.55 27.43
C THR A 468 21.75 -10.58 28.41
N ASP A 469 22.25 -11.83 28.35
CA ASP A 469 21.96 -12.88 29.31
C ASP A 469 22.74 -12.74 30.63
N GLY A 470 23.70 -11.81 30.71
CA GLY A 470 24.57 -11.57 31.86
C GLY A 470 25.91 -12.32 31.82
N SER A 471 26.14 -13.16 30.80
CA SER A 471 27.37 -13.92 30.64
C SER A 471 28.49 -13.10 29.98
N SER A 472 29.69 -13.68 29.90
CA SER A 472 30.84 -13.11 29.19
C SER A 472 31.20 -11.67 29.64
N LYS A 473 31.12 -11.39 30.95
CA LYS A 473 31.60 -10.13 31.52
C LYS A 473 33.11 -9.97 31.25
N THR A 474 33.48 -8.88 30.59
CA THR A 474 34.87 -8.58 30.19
C THR A 474 35.17 -7.12 30.50
N LEU A 475 36.29 -6.86 31.19
CA LEU A 475 36.83 -5.52 31.39
C LEU A 475 37.41 -5.01 30.06
N LEU A 476 36.99 -3.83 29.62
CA LEU A 476 37.49 -3.14 28.43
C LEU A 476 38.69 -2.25 28.78
N ASN A 477 38.51 -1.38 29.78
CA ASN A 477 39.58 -0.51 30.31
C ASN A 477 39.22 0.02 31.73
N LYS A 478 40.09 0.89 32.27
CA LYS A 478 39.93 1.52 33.59
C LYS A 478 39.53 3.00 33.52
N ASP A 479 38.69 3.35 32.55
CA ASP A 479 38.10 4.68 32.48
C ASP A 479 36.80 4.72 33.32
N ASN A 480 36.33 5.93 33.63
CA ASN A 480 35.03 6.16 34.26
C ASN A 480 34.04 6.67 33.20
N PRO A 481 33.43 5.79 32.39
CA PRO A 481 32.66 6.21 31.23
C PRO A 481 31.29 6.78 31.62
N ALA A 482 30.92 7.87 30.95
CA ALA A 482 29.58 8.41 30.90
C ALA A 482 29.13 8.59 29.45
N SER A 483 27.81 8.74 29.25
CA SER A 483 27.21 8.94 27.93
C SER A 483 27.75 7.97 26.87
N ILE A 484 27.75 6.68 27.19
CA ILE A 484 28.26 5.61 26.34
C ILE A 484 27.38 5.50 25.10
N ASN A 485 28.01 5.41 23.93
CA ASN A 485 27.37 5.27 22.62
C ASN A 485 28.13 4.22 21.81
N VAL A 486 27.44 3.25 21.20
CA VAL A 486 28.06 2.16 20.43
C VAL A 486 27.55 2.19 18.99
N LEU A 487 28.43 2.53 18.05
CA LEU A 487 28.11 2.64 16.62
C LEU A 487 29.07 1.77 15.81
N GLY A 488 28.54 0.73 15.17
CA GLY A 488 29.33 -0.28 14.48
C GLY A 488 30.35 -0.93 15.44
N ASP A 489 31.62 -0.92 15.06
CA ASP A 489 32.73 -1.49 15.84
C ASP A 489 33.32 -0.52 16.88
N TRP A 490 32.72 0.65 17.08
CA TRP A 490 33.27 1.70 17.94
C TRP A 490 32.35 2.04 19.11
N ILE A 491 32.97 2.35 20.24
CA ILE A 491 32.37 2.89 21.44
C ILE A 491 32.84 4.33 21.57
N TYR A 492 31.93 5.27 21.78
CA TYR A 492 32.16 6.68 22.05
C TYR A 492 31.61 7.00 23.43
N TYR A 493 32.37 7.74 24.24
CA TYR A 493 31.98 8.06 25.61
C TYR A 493 32.76 9.28 26.09
N ASN A 494 32.25 9.96 27.11
CA ASN A 494 33.06 10.93 27.86
C ASN A 494 33.60 10.28 29.13
N ASN A 495 34.88 10.54 29.45
CA ASN A 495 35.50 10.02 30.68
C ASN A 495 35.25 11.02 31.81
N GLN A 496 34.60 10.61 32.90
CA GLN A 496 34.26 11.51 34.01
C GLN A 496 35.49 12.03 34.76
N ASN A 497 36.65 11.40 34.61
CA ASN A 497 37.87 11.78 35.31
C ASN A 497 38.54 13.04 34.72
N ASP A 498 38.39 13.27 33.41
CA ASP A 498 38.97 14.45 32.72
C ASP A 498 37.96 15.18 31.82
N LEU A 499 36.68 14.75 31.84
CA LEU A 499 35.59 15.22 30.98
C LEU A 499 35.90 15.17 29.47
N GLY A 500 36.92 14.42 29.05
CA GLY A 500 37.32 14.32 27.65
C GLY A 500 36.42 13.38 26.87
N LEU A 501 36.30 13.62 25.55
CA LEU A 501 35.61 12.73 24.63
C LEU A 501 36.57 11.66 24.10
N TYR A 502 36.23 10.38 24.26
CA TYR A 502 37.04 9.24 23.84
C TYR A 502 36.29 8.34 22.87
N LYS A 503 37.05 7.60 22.06
CA LYS A 503 36.56 6.43 21.35
C LYS A 503 37.49 5.24 21.55
N MET A 504 36.91 4.04 21.53
CA MET A 504 37.65 2.78 21.50
C MET A 504 36.90 1.74 20.68
N LYS A 505 37.59 0.68 20.24
CA LYS A 505 36.95 -0.46 19.60
C LYS A 505 36.10 -1.23 20.61
N ILE A 506 35.09 -1.96 20.12
CA ILE A 506 34.21 -2.80 20.97
C ILE A 506 34.91 -3.91 21.74
N ASP A 507 36.17 -4.21 21.43
CA ASP A 507 37.03 -5.12 22.17
C ASP A 507 37.92 -4.43 23.24
N GLY A 508 37.83 -3.11 23.36
CA GLY A 508 38.62 -2.29 24.30
C GLY A 508 39.93 -1.77 23.73
N THR A 509 40.30 -2.15 22.50
CA THR A 509 41.53 -1.67 21.85
C THR A 509 41.35 -0.26 21.27
N SER A 510 42.46 0.37 20.88
CA SER A 510 42.46 1.68 20.20
C SER A 510 41.73 2.80 20.98
N ASN A 511 41.82 2.79 22.31
CA ASN A 511 41.31 3.90 23.13
C ASN A 511 42.06 5.18 22.78
N THR A 512 41.35 6.20 22.31
CA THR A 512 41.94 7.46 21.84
C THR A 512 41.01 8.62 22.18
N LYS A 513 41.59 9.69 22.74
CA LYS A 513 40.91 10.97 22.97
C LYS A 513 40.63 11.65 21.63
N ILE A 514 39.39 12.06 21.38
CA ILE A 514 38.93 12.68 20.13
C ILE A 514 39.25 14.18 20.11
N MET A 515 39.13 14.85 21.27
CA MET A 515 39.36 16.27 21.43
C MET A 515 39.67 16.64 22.89
N ASP A 516 40.30 17.79 23.09
CA ASP A 516 40.67 18.32 24.42
C ASP A 516 39.56 19.15 25.09
N GLU A 517 38.49 19.47 24.37
CA GLU A 517 37.32 20.15 24.93
C GLU A 517 36.62 19.26 25.98
N GLU A 518 36.24 19.84 27.11
CA GLU A 518 35.44 19.16 28.13
C GLU A 518 34.00 19.04 27.65
N VAL A 519 33.46 17.82 27.68
CA VAL A 519 32.13 17.52 27.15
C VAL A 519 31.27 16.76 28.16
N MET A 520 29.98 17.03 28.08
CA MET A 520 28.94 16.31 28.79
C MET A 520 27.81 15.87 27.85
N ASP A 521 27.03 14.91 28.31
CA ASP A 521 25.77 14.51 27.68
C ASP A 521 25.93 14.16 26.19
N VAL A 522 26.82 13.21 25.90
CA VAL A 522 27.20 12.82 24.53
C VAL A 522 26.13 11.94 23.88
N LEU A 523 25.78 12.24 22.63
CA LEU A 523 24.89 11.43 21.80
C LEU A 523 25.49 11.26 20.40
N VAL A 524 25.68 10.02 19.96
CA VAL A 524 26.16 9.70 18.60
C VAL A 524 24.98 9.35 17.72
N VAL A 525 24.80 10.12 16.64
CA VAL A 525 23.72 9.94 15.65
C VAL A 525 24.31 10.03 14.26
N ASN A 526 24.16 8.95 13.49
CA ASN A 526 24.79 8.78 12.18
C ASN A 526 26.31 9.05 12.28
N ASP A 527 26.86 9.91 11.41
CA ASP A 527 28.30 10.25 11.39
C ASP A 527 28.69 11.42 12.32
N TRP A 528 27.88 11.76 13.31
CA TRP A 528 28.07 12.94 14.15
C TRP A 528 27.94 12.62 15.64
N ILE A 529 28.72 13.34 16.45
CA ILE A 529 28.67 13.36 17.90
C ILE A 529 28.08 14.70 18.31
N TYR A 530 27.00 14.67 19.06
CA TYR A 530 26.37 15.83 19.70
C TYR A 530 26.72 15.83 21.17
N TYR A 531 26.94 17.02 21.75
CA TYR A 531 27.39 17.14 23.12
C TYR A 531 27.15 18.54 23.68
N LEU A 532 27.13 18.62 25.01
CA LEU A 532 27.20 19.88 25.76
C LEU A 532 28.66 20.20 26.03
N SER A 533 29.09 21.39 25.61
CA SER A 533 30.43 21.92 25.82
C SER A 533 30.47 22.74 27.10
N LEU A 534 31.45 22.45 27.96
CA LEU A 534 31.84 23.28 29.10
C LEU A 534 33.05 24.10 28.67
N SER A 535 32.82 25.26 28.08
CA SER A 535 33.92 26.08 27.57
C SER A 535 34.61 26.86 28.69
N TYR A 536 35.90 27.18 28.50
CA TYR A 536 36.69 27.98 29.43
C TYR A 536 36.26 29.46 29.52
N ASP A 537 35.42 29.94 28.60
CA ASP A 537 34.96 31.34 28.60
C ASP A 537 33.77 31.58 29.56
N GLY A 538 33.31 30.53 30.24
CA GLY A 538 32.19 30.57 31.19
C GLY A 538 30.83 30.40 30.54
N GLN A 539 30.75 30.23 29.22
CA GLN A 539 29.52 29.93 28.49
C GLN A 539 29.40 28.43 28.20
N GLU A 540 28.15 27.94 28.23
CA GLU A 540 27.79 26.60 27.81
C GLU A 540 27.26 26.60 26.36
N TYR A 541 27.56 25.53 25.62
CA TYR A 541 27.10 25.38 24.24
C TYR A 541 26.54 24.00 23.97
N LEU A 542 25.48 23.92 23.16
CA LEU A 542 25.14 22.68 22.46
C LEU A 542 25.91 22.64 21.15
N CYS A 543 26.72 21.60 20.97
CA CYS A 543 27.63 21.47 19.84
C CYS A 543 27.46 20.12 19.13
N LYS A 544 27.99 20.05 17.92
CA LYS A 544 28.25 18.78 17.22
C LYS A 544 29.64 18.75 16.60
N VAL A 545 30.15 17.55 16.38
CA VAL A 545 31.46 17.28 15.76
C VAL A 545 31.40 15.96 14.97
N LYS A 546 32.27 15.78 13.97
CA LYS A 546 32.44 14.48 13.31
C LYS A 546 33.04 13.43 14.25
N LEU A 547 32.88 12.15 13.92
CA LEU A 547 33.40 11.00 14.69
C LEU A 547 34.94 11.01 14.88
N ASP A 548 35.65 11.86 14.13
CA ASP A 548 37.09 12.06 14.20
C ASP A 548 37.51 13.36 14.91
N GLY A 549 36.57 14.15 15.41
CA GLY A 549 36.84 15.42 16.10
C GLY A 549 36.84 16.66 15.18
N THR A 550 36.63 16.49 13.87
CA THR A 550 36.63 17.62 12.91
C THR A 550 35.25 18.26 12.76
N SER A 551 35.19 19.43 12.10
CA SER A 551 33.94 20.12 11.75
C SER A 551 33.04 20.47 12.94
N ARG A 552 33.63 20.86 14.07
CA ARG A 552 32.90 21.37 15.23
C ARG A 552 31.94 22.50 14.83
N THR A 553 30.67 22.38 15.19
CA THR A 553 29.60 23.35 14.91
C THR A 553 28.83 23.66 16.19
N VAL A 554 28.62 24.94 16.49
CA VAL A 554 27.75 25.39 17.59
C VAL A 554 26.30 25.42 17.12
N LEU A 555 25.40 24.75 17.85
CA LEU A 555 23.97 24.64 17.53
C LEU A 555 23.11 25.51 18.46
N ASN A 556 23.55 25.72 19.70
CA ASN A 556 22.95 26.66 20.64
C ASN A 556 24.02 27.33 21.49
N VAL A 557 23.85 28.62 21.74
CA VAL A 557 24.64 29.39 22.72
C VAL A 557 23.77 29.56 23.97
N GLY A 558 24.32 29.22 25.13
CA GLY A 558 23.62 29.23 26.41
C GLY A 558 23.28 27.83 26.91
N ARG A 559 22.86 27.79 28.18
CA ARG A 559 22.69 26.58 28.96
C ARG A 559 21.54 25.71 28.45
N THR A 560 21.86 24.67 27.69
CA THR A 560 20.92 23.61 27.28
C THR A 560 20.77 22.61 28.42
N PHE A 561 19.54 22.36 28.87
CA PHE A 561 19.29 21.41 29.96
C PHE A 561 19.22 19.96 29.45
N ASP A 562 18.55 19.76 28.32
CA ASP A 562 18.50 18.47 27.65
C ASP A 562 18.27 18.66 26.15
N TYR A 563 18.60 17.62 25.38
CA TYR A 563 18.41 17.61 23.95
C TYR A 563 18.28 16.19 23.40
N ASP A 564 17.62 16.03 22.26
CA ASP A 564 17.69 14.81 21.48
C ASP A 564 17.74 15.14 19.99
N VAL A 565 18.27 14.24 19.18
CA VAL A 565 18.57 14.47 17.78
C VAL A 565 17.82 13.47 16.94
N SER A 566 16.99 13.94 16.02
CA SER A 566 16.34 13.07 15.06
C SER A 566 16.14 13.75 13.71
N GLU A 567 16.29 13.00 12.63
CA GLU A 567 15.93 13.41 11.26
C GLU A 567 16.58 14.73 10.80
N GLY A 568 17.84 14.94 11.17
CA GLY A 568 18.55 16.16 10.81
C GLY A 568 18.11 17.40 11.61
N TRP A 569 17.34 17.22 12.69
CA TRP A 569 16.99 18.25 13.67
C TRP A 569 17.52 17.90 15.06
N VAL A 570 17.80 18.94 15.83
CA VAL A 570 18.12 18.86 17.25
C VAL A 570 17.01 19.55 18.01
N TYR A 571 16.36 18.80 18.90
CA TYR A 571 15.29 19.25 19.79
C TYR A 571 15.90 19.47 21.16
N TYR A 572 15.69 20.62 21.76
CA TYR A 572 16.35 20.95 23.02
C TYR A 572 15.52 21.90 23.87
N ASN A 573 15.73 21.82 25.17
CA ASN A 573 15.23 22.77 26.15
C ASN A 573 16.40 23.44 26.88
N VAL A 574 16.16 24.60 27.47
CA VAL A 574 17.18 25.44 28.10
C VAL A 574 16.92 25.60 29.60
N TYR A 575 17.96 25.98 30.33
CA TYR A 575 17.91 26.31 31.77
C TYR A 575 17.65 27.83 31.94
N ASP A 576 16.95 28.24 33.01
CA ASP A 576 16.52 29.62 33.35
C ASP A 576 15.31 30.20 32.59
N ASP A 577 14.89 31.45 32.92
CA ASP A 577 13.62 32.19 32.64
C ASP A 577 12.96 32.05 31.24
N SER A 578 13.65 31.44 30.28
CA SER A 578 13.09 30.98 29.01
C SER A 578 12.36 29.64 29.17
N THR A 579 11.04 29.70 29.13
CA THR A 579 10.16 28.52 29.06
C THR A 579 10.08 28.03 27.62
N GLY A 580 10.28 26.74 27.38
CA GLY A 580 9.95 26.15 26.08
C GLY A 580 10.78 24.98 25.58
N LEU A 581 10.29 24.44 24.47
CA LEU A 581 10.94 23.43 23.64
C LEU A 581 11.35 24.09 22.32
N TYR A 582 12.60 23.91 21.93
CA TYR A 582 13.16 24.50 20.72
C TYR A 582 13.63 23.41 19.77
N LYS A 583 13.77 23.77 18.49
CA LYS A 583 14.49 22.96 17.53
C LYS A 583 15.42 23.78 16.67
N VAL A 584 16.49 23.17 16.19
CA VAL A 584 17.43 23.74 15.22
C VAL A 584 17.84 22.64 14.24
N LYS A 585 18.08 22.96 12.97
CA LYS A 585 18.63 21.97 12.04
C LYS A 585 20.03 21.59 12.48
N THR A 586 20.43 20.37 12.14
CA THR A 586 21.78 19.88 12.44
C THR A 586 22.88 20.66 11.72
N ASP A 587 22.58 21.48 10.71
CA ASP A 587 23.51 22.43 10.09
C ASP A 587 23.61 23.78 10.85
N GLY A 588 22.84 23.95 11.94
CA GLY A 588 22.78 25.17 12.75
C GLY A 588 21.73 26.20 12.28
N THR A 589 21.06 25.98 11.16
CA THR A 589 20.05 26.91 10.62
C THR A 589 18.63 26.60 11.12
N GLY A 590 17.69 27.50 10.88
CA GLY A 590 16.26 27.24 11.10
C GLY A 590 15.87 27.04 12.57
N LYS A 591 16.54 27.72 13.51
CA LYS A 591 16.16 27.72 14.92
C LYS A 591 14.71 28.22 15.07
N THR A 592 13.87 27.46 15.77
CA THR A 592 12.44 27.78 15.95
C THR A 592 11.95 27.26 17.29
N THR A 593 11.02 28.00 17.91
CA THR A 593 10.29 27.57 19.12
C THR A 593 9.19 26.59 18.73
N LEU A 594 9.14 25.43 19.37
CA LEU A 594 8.06 24.43 19.22
C LEU A 594 6.96 24.60 20.26
N LEU A 595 7.34 24.92 21.50
CA LEU A 595 6.43 25.19 22.61
C LEU A 595 7.01 26.34 23.45
N ASP A 596 6.15 27.24 23.89
CA ASP A 596 6.42 28.31 24.84
C ASP A 596 5.62 28.09 26.14
N GLU A 597 5.95 28.82 27.21
CA GLU A 597 5.22 28.84 28.48
C GLU A 597 5.14 27.50 29.24
N LEU A 598 5.95 26.51 28.83
CA LEU A 598 6.09 25.21 29.49
C LEU A 598 7.52 25.01 30.00
N GLN A 599 7.70 24.06 30.92
CA GLN A 599 9.00 23.63 31.40
C GLN A 599 9.26 22.17 31.02
N PRO A 600 9.33 21.86 29.70
CA PRO A 600 9.57 20.51 29.23
C PRO A 600 10.94 20.04 29.72
N THR A 601 10.96 18.87 30.34
CA THR A 601 12.12 18.31 31.01
C THR A 601 12.30 16.86 30.56
N LYS A 602 13.56 16.48 30.31
CA LYS A 602 13.99 15.18 29.81
C LYS A 602 13.31 14.76 28.50
N LEU A 603 14.00 15.02 27.40
CA LEU A 603 13.46 14.87 26.05
C LEU A 603 13.85 13.53 25.45
N GLU A 604 12.87 12.77 24.96
CA GLU A 604 13.10 11.57 24.15
C GLU A 604 12.32 11.68 22.84
N VAL A 605 13.02 11.62 21.72
CA VAL A 605 12.42 11.65 20.39
C VAL A 605 12.33 10.22 19.88
N SER A 606 11.10 9.74 19.72
CA SER A 606 10.80 8.38 19.26
C SER A 606 9.52 8.37 18.45
N ASN A 607 9.50 7.62 17.34
CA ASN A 607 8.33 7.45 16.47
C ASN A 607 7.68 8.78 16.02
N GLY A 608 8.48 9.85 15.82
CA GLY A 608 7.97 11.17 15.39
C GLY A 608 7.35 12.02 16.47
N TYR A 609 7.42 11.57 17.70
CA TYR A 609 6.98 12.29 18.87
C TYR A 609 8.16 12.64 19.76
N ILE A 610 8.05 13.80 20.41
CA ILE A 610 8.91 14.22 21.50
C ILE A 610 8.15 13.92 22.78
N TYR A 611 8.68 13.01 23.59
CA TYR A 611 8.19 12.68 24.91
C TYR A 611 8.95 13.51 25.94
N TYR A 612 8.21 14.12 26.85
CA TYR A 612 8.77 14.98 27.88
C TYR A 612 7.82 15.05 29.07
N TYR A 613 8.35 15.27 30.27
CA TYR A 613 7.51 15.65 31.40
C TYR A 613 7.60 17.14 31.65
N ASP A 614 6.49 17.76 32.06
CA ASP A 614 6.40 19.21 32.21
C ASP A 614 6.43 19.63 33.68
N ARG A 615 7.48 20.34 34.09
CA ARG A 615 7.61 20.85 35.48
C ARG A 615 6.55 21.88 35.83
N SER A 616 6.07 22.68 34.86
CA SER A 616 4.97 23.62 35.12
C SER A 616 3.65 22.90 35.38
N ASP A 617 3.55 21.63 35.02
CA ASP A 617 2.36 20.80 35.21
C ASP A 617 2.62 19.61 36.13
N GLN A 618 3.37 19.82 37.22
CA GLN A 618 3.67 18.80 38.25
C GLN A 618 4.34 17.54 37.68
N ASP A 619 5.27 17.71 36.75
CA ASP A 619 6.03 16.61 36.12
C ASP A 619 5.14 15.58 35.40
N ARG A 620 3.98 16.00 34.89
CA ARG A 620 3.11 15.12 34.08
C ARG A 620 3.74 14.85 32.73
N LEU A 621 3.58 13.64 32.24
CA LEU A 621 4.14 13.19 30.97
C LEU A 621 3.25 13.59 29.79
N TYR A 622 3.90 14.11 28.75
CA TYR A 622 3.32 14.49 27.48
C TYR A 622 4.07 13.86 26.33
N LYS A 623 3.38 13.77 25.18
CA LYS A 623 4.01 13.64 23.88
C LYS A 623 3.51 14.74 22.95
N ILE A 624 4.34 15.15 21.99
CA ILE A 624 3.98 16.09 20.94
C ILE A 624 4.64 15.69 19.63
N LEU A 625 4.01 15.91 18.48
CA LEU A 625 4.69 15.68 17.21
C LEU A 625 5.93 16.58 17.10
N ILE A 626 6.97 16.08 16.42
CA ILE A 626 8.21 16.84 16.17
C ILE A 626 8.02 18.14 15.36
N ASN A 627 6.83 18.34 14.78
CA ASN A 627 6.44 19.58 14.12
C ASN A 627 5.75 20.59 15.05
N GLY A 628 5.48 20.23 16.31
CA GLY A 628 4.83 21.06 17.32
C GLY A 628 3.31 20.87 17.44
N ASN A 629 2.72 19.93 16.69
CA ASN A 629 1.27 19.69 16.72
C ASN A 629 0.90 18.46 17.58
N GLU A 630 -0.40 18.27 17.80
CA GLU A 630 -0.97 17.06 18.45
C GLU A 630 -0.34 16.75 19.82
N LYS A 631 -0.19 17.77 20.66
CA LYS A 631 0.21 17.58 22.06
C LYS A 631 -0.83 16.74 22.79
N LEU A 632 -0.39 15.66 23.42
CA LEU A 632 -1.21 14.75 24.21
C LEU A 632 -0.59 14.52 25.59
N LYS A 633 -1.39 14.65 26.66
CA LYS A 633 -1.02 14.22 28.02
C LYS A 633 -1.17 12.70 28.11
N LEU A 634 -0.12 12.01 28.56
CA LEU A 634 -0.10 10.55 28.68
C LEU A 634 -0.49 10.05 30.07
N THR A 635 -0.14 10.78 31.14
CA THR A 635 -0.51 10.40 32.51
C THR A 635 -0.65 11.62 33.42
N ASN A 636 -1.41 11.46 34.52
CA ASN A 636 -1.50 12.41 35.61
C ASN A 636 -0.52 12.12 36.76
N ASN A 637 0.25 11.02 36.69
CA ASN A 637 1.30 10.72 37.64
C ASN A 637 2.47 11.69 37.50
N ASN A 638 3.21 11.88 38.59
CA ASN A 638 4.47 12.61 38.57
C ASN A 638 5.55 11.71 37.96
N VAL A 639 6.12 12.14 36.84
CA VAL A 639 6.97 11.30 36.00
C VAL A 639 8.43 11.72 36.11
N SER A 640 9.31 10.74 36.28
CA SER A 640 10.74 10.93 36.08
C SER A 640 11.32 9.84 35.18
N LYS A 641 12.35 10.22 34.41
CA LYS A 641 13.17 9.32 33.58
C LYS A 641 12.36 8.46 32.58
N PRO A 642 11.48 9.07 31.75
CA PRO A 642 10.72 8.30 30.75
C PRO A 642 11.66 7.58 29.77
N ASN A 643 11.26 6.39 29.34
CA ASN A 643 11.88 5.59 28.28
C ASN A 643 10.79 5.02 27.38
N VAL A 644 10.87 5.30 26.07
CA VAL A 644 9.91 4.80 25.09
C VAL A 644 10.41 3.46 24.53
N ILE A 645 9.64 2.40 24.72
CA ILE A 645 9.95 1.06 24.19
C ILE A 645 8.70 0.50 23.52
N GLY A 646 8.73 0.41 22.19
CA GLY A 646 7.57 0.01 21.39
C GLY A 646 6.39 0.97 21.61
N ASP A 647 5.25 0.41 21.99
CA ASP A 647 4.00 1.16 22.16
C ASP A 647 3.78 1.64 23.61
N TYR A 648 4.83 1.60 24.43
CA TYR A 648 4.78 1.96 25.85
C TYR A 648 5.83 2.99 26.22
N VAL A 649 5.47 3.85 27.18
CA VAL A 649 6.42 4.66 27.93
C VAL A 649 6.58 4.06 29.32
N TYR A 650 7.82 3.68 29.65
CA TYR A 650 8.23 3.22 30.97
C TYR A 650 8.80 4.39 31.74
N TYR A 651 8.42 4.53 32.99
CA TYR A 651 8.85 5.67 33.78
C TYR A 651 8.85 5.37 35.27
N ILE A 652 9.51 6.22 36.04
CA ILE A 652 9.49 6.17 37.50
C ILE A 652 8.41 7.13 37.98
N ASN A 653 7.37 6.58 38.60
CA ASN A 653 6.38 7.35 39.34
C ASN A 653 6.92 7.66 40.73
N TYR A 654 6.88 8.92 41.14
CA TYR A 654 7.22 9.35 42.50
C TYR A 654 6.08 10.19 43.07
N ALA A 655 5.43 9.74 44.13
CA ALA A 655 4.42 10.58 44.77
C ALA A 655 5.12 11.77 45.45
N LEU A 656 4.64 13.00 45.25
CA LEU A 656 5.25 14.21 45.83
C LEU A 656 5.32 14.17 47.38
N ASP A 657 4.47 13.37 48.02
CA ASP A 657 4.35 13.18 49.46
C ASP A 657 4.93 11.84 49.97
N SER A 658 5.50 11.02 49.09
CA SER A 658 6.12 9.73 49.46
C SER A 658 7.55 9.63 48.95
N SER A 659 8.42 8.93 49.68
CA SER A 659 9.73 8.56 49.15
C SER A 659 9.67 7.42 48.12
N GLN A 660 8.50 6.82 47.91
CA GLN A 660 8.35 5.64 47.08
C GLN A 660 8.47 5.99 45.59
N ARG A 661 9.46 5.38 44.94
CA ARG A 661 9.75 5.53 43.50
C ARG A 661 9.65 4.18 42.82
N VAL A 662 8.65 4.00 41.96
CA VAL A 662 8.30 2.68 41.43
C VAL A 662 8.15 2.70 39.93
N LEU A 663 8.39 1.54 39.31
CA LEU A 663 8.35 1.39 37.86
C LEU A 663 6.90 1.37 37.39
N TYR A 664 6.54 2.30 36.52
CA TYR A 664 5.24 2.37 35.86
C TYR A 664 5.41 2.19 34.35
N ARG A 665 4.31 1.83 33.70
CA ARG A 665 4.18 1.91 32.25
C ARG A 665 2.83 2.51 31.86
N VAL A 666 2.82 3.24 30.76
CA VAL A 666 1.62 3.76 30.11
C VAL A 666 1.72 3.52 28.61
N ASN A 667 0.59 3.30 27.93
CA ASN A 667 0.56 3.21 26.47
C ASN A 667 0.90 4.58 25.87
N ILE A 668 1.48 4.61 24.67
CA ILE A 668 1.77 5.87 23.97
C ILE A 668 0.52 6.68 23.59
N ASP A 669 -0.68 6.10 23.68
CA ASP A 669 -1.97 6.79 23.52
C ASP A 669 -2.53 7.35 24.85
N GLY A 670 -1.81 7.15 25.97
CA GLY A 670 -2.20 7.59 27.31
C GLY A 670 -3.08 6.61 28.09
N THR A 671 -3.43 5.46 27.51
CA THR A 671 -4.23 4.43 28.19
C THR A 671 -3.36 3.44 28.98
N GLY A 672 -3.99 2.62 29.84
CA GLY A 672 -3.31 1.50 30.49
C GLY A 672 -2.22 1.87 31.50
N ASP A 673 -2.26 3.09 32.03
CA ASP A 673 -1.30 3.58 33.03
C ASP A 673 -1.38 2.79 34.35
N LYS A 674 -0.28 2.10 34.70
CA LYS A 674 -0.22 1.25 35.90
C LYS A 674 1.21 0.97 36.37
N ALA A 675 1.32 0.60 37.64
CA ALA A 675 2.55 0.04 38.20
C ALA A 675 2.93 -1.27 37.47
N LEU A 676 4.20 -1.38 37.10
CA LEU A 676 4.81 -2.57 36.52
C LEU A 676 5.55 -3.38 37.58
N ASP A 677 6.26 -2.70 38.49
CA ASP A 677 6.96 -3.31 39.63
C ASP A 677 7.01 -2.33 40.82
N ASN A 678 6.75 -2.84 42.03
CA ASN A 678 6.67 -2.03 43.25
C ASN A 678 8.00 -1.90 44.01
N THR A 679 9.09 -2.44 43.47
CA THR A 679 10.43 -2.28 44.06
C THR A 679 10.85 -0.83 43.92
N GLU A 680 11.41 -0.29 45.00
CA GLU A 680 11.93 1.08 45.00
C GLU A 680 13.15 1.20 44.08
N ILE A 681 13.02 2.04 43.05
CA ILE A 681 14.02 2.24 42.02
C ILE A 681 14.30 3.74 41.82
N ASN A 682 15.52 4.07 41.44
CA ASN A 682 15.91 5.44 41.12
C ASN A 682 16.23 5.62 39.64
N THR A 683 16.63 4.57 38.92
CA THR A 683 17.00 4.65 37.51
C THR A 683 16.43 3.48 36.73
N ILE A 684 15.99 3.74 35.50
CA ILE A 684 15.63 2.74 34.51
C ILE A 684 16.53 2.89 33.29
N ILE A 685 16.91 1.79 32.67
CA ILE A 685 17.72 1.76 31.45
C ILE A 685 17.12 0.69 30.54
N SER A 686 16.91 1.03 29.28
CA SER A 686 16.40 0.09 28.27
C SER A 686 17.56 -0.57 27.54
N ALA A 687 17.61 -1.91 27.54
CA ALA A 687 18.62 -2.65 26.79
C ALA A 687 18.03 -3.94 26.21
N GLY A 688 17.56 -3.86 24.97
CA GLY A 688 16.97 -4.98 24.23
C GLY A 688 15.58 -5.29 24.73
N GLU A 689 15.32 -6.57 25.02
CA GLU A 689 14.04 -7.03 25.57
C GLU A 689 13.90 -6.83 27.09
N TRP A 690 14.82 -6.07 27.71
CA TRP A 690 14.90 -5.92 29.15
C TRP A 690 14.95 -4.45 29.56
N ILE A 691 14.27 -4.16 30.66
CA ILE A 691 14.38 -2.91 31.41
C ILE A 691 15.24 -3.22 32.63
N TYR A 692 16.40 -2.59 32.70
CA TYR A 692 17.31 -2.66 33.84
C TYR A 692 16.93 -1.56 34.83
N CYS A 693 16.79 -1.94 36.09
CA CYS A 693 16.35 -1.08 37.17
C CYS A 693 17.39 -1.08 38.29
N TYR A 694 17.70 0.11 38.80
CA TYR A 694 18.64 0.31 39.89
C TYR A 694 18.00 1.11 41.03
N GLY A 695 18.02 0.57 42.24
CA GLY A 695 17.46 1.17 43.46
C GLY A 695 18.49 1.79 44.41
N TYR A 696 18.03 2.59 45.37
CA TYR A 696 18.89 3.29 46.34
C TYR A 696 19.66 2.36 47.27
N ASN A 697 19.16 1.14 47.50
CA ASN A 697 19.77 0.17 48.41
C ASN A 697 20.81 -0.74 47.73
N GLY A 698 21.31 -0.34 46.55
CA GLY A 698 22.23 -1.15 45.73
C GLY A 698 21.55 -2.32 45.00
N ILE A 699 20.22 -2.44 45.11
CA ILE A 699 19.45 -3.47 44.42
C ILE A 699 19.44 -3.17 42.92
N MET A 700 19.87 -4.16 42.12
CA MET A 700 19.77 -4.13 40.67
C MET A 700 18.94 -5.31 40.19
N PHE A 701 18.01 -5.08 39.27
CA PHE A 701 17.26 -6.14 38.62
C PHE A 701 16.95 -5.78 37.17
N LYS A 702 16.65 -6.79 36.36
CA LYS A 702 16.05 -6.60 35.04
C LYS A 702 14.66 -7.22 34.99
N ILE A 703 13.76 -6.63 34.22
CA ILE A 703 12.39 -7.09 34.01
C ILE A 703 12.00 -6.92 32.54
N LYS A 704 11.17 -7.81 32.01
CA LYS A 704 10.67 -7.65 30.64
C LYS A 704 9.68 -6.49 30.57
N PRO A 705 9.55 -5.80 29.43
CA PRO A 705 8.55 -4.75 29.20
C PRO A 705 7.11 -5.14 29.58
N ASP A 706 6.76 -6.42 29.41
CA ASP A 706 5.44 -6.94 29.79
C ASP A 706 5.24 -7.11 31.32
N GLY A 707 6.30 -6.99 32.13
CA GLY A 707 6.31 -7.16 33.58
C GLY A 707 6.73 -8.55 34.05
N THR A 708 7.06 -9.46 33.13
CA THR A 708 7.46 -10.84 33.46
C THR A 708 8.98 -10.99 33.57
N GLY A 709 9.42 -12.16 34.05
CA GLY A 709 10.82 -12.55 33.99
C GLY A 709 11.78 -11.74 34.87
N LYS A 710 11.29 -11.08 35.93
CA LYS A 710 12.12 -10.31 36.85
C LYS A 710 13.30 -11.14 37.40
N GLN A 711 14.51 -10.62 37.26
CA GLN A 711 15.75 -11.25 37.70
C GLN A 711 16.64 -10.23 38.42
N TYR A 712 17.09 -10.56 39.63
CA TYR A 712 18.10 -9.77 40.35
C TYR A 712 19.48 -9.97 39.72
N ILE A 713 20.29 -8.92 39.70
CA ILE A 713 21.63 -8.88 39.13
C ILE A 713 22.60 -8.64 40.29
N GLU A 714 23.61 -9.50 40.42
CA GLU A 714 24.68 -9.40 41.42
C GLU A 714 25.74 -8.35 41.09
#